data_AF-F9W6C7-F1
#
_entry.id   AF-F9W6C7-F1
#
_cell.length_a   1.000
_cell.length_b   1.000
_cell.length_c   1.000
_cell.angle_alpha   90.00
_cell.angle_beta   90.00
_cell.angle_gamma   90.00
#
_symmetry.space_group_name_H-M   'P 1'
#
loop_
_entity.id
_entity.type
_entity.pdbx_description
1 polymer ?
#
loop_
_entity_poly.entity_id
_entity_poly.type
_entity_poly.pdbx_seq_one_letter_code
_entity_poly.pdbx_strand_id
1 'polypeptide(L)'
;MTAYMLSASRTSITGNSVRRSLCRRAVELLATSLLLFLSTGRVDANTTVRVYSLMYHENVPDNFVEAVNAGFNASLASRQWTVAHNMRVKVTAPRTSGTPPIVALENAIKENEGSFFLLLGPMGDFTTNPSFVPTLKSQNLVAFAPLTASTASRGWNPNLYFLRVSATAELLALIRYAIGQLRTLRLGFMYLRNVSFGEEEYSLAVRIMNRMGHEFCCVFTVKSSLTGQGLDDDFRSAWIAFTKRNPQAVILFAPPSKDTEKFVRMVVSDARTNKAFLLAPSILQLVMERMWREALNVVSAPFVSGQVVLVGINPLATDTQYHAIKRFQENVRSYLKSHPGVTVFNSSDDFDHDDIDGQLMVYGWLVGEVLSQALSASEWLSSREAFMESLYDQRRYVVDDLVFGDYGNECVGLAAAHGAMCRCNQGGKVVHVRVLTDGYRLRDADSGMMMFDSSQCYSNRVDVRAPFSAVLFKVTDDPVAMNAAEEMDRGSSLLENIRVGEEGRLFINAITLPSSGIVSGLKSELSKRITDAVLGVVSGSVLDVPGVAFIDPVVLEPRLNKYRRHVIHLSPTLEQQFYVVVSYLADKVREGFHAVIRSSEGDDIGDLLSTTLVTFGMALQSTTIMSGNTSMRDRLPDRGTVYVMGLNTGDAELIADHLERHGSLLVVVPFFDMILRHREFVSAFEGRASADRLLFATNLPHWADRNTRSEFVQQFHKAEKNSSRWTPLTLLGYAASRFAKAVISPMRVVNADALVEAVFAQYMVAVDDMRYGPFDDDNCFLNGASRSKGCAANYGATQISIWSMTRVLNVSAPPLTAPVTPSITYSVPDTSGLTPAHLAGIIVGSIVMLLFFSMATTLLVRCEAMRHIRDNESAPKEPTDPVTLIFTDIESSTALWAAHPNLMPDAVATHHRLIRSTIARHDAYEVKTVGDSFMIACRSVTAAVELARDLQLALLHHDWGTTALDESYRGLEEEFALEVSEYEPPTARLDPAVYGKLWNGLRVRVGIHTGLCDIRHDEVTKGYDYYGQTTNMAARAESVANGGQVLLTSATYYSLSAVERARLDLMPMGPVSLRGVPEPVEMYQLNAVPGRTFAALRLDREVDLINDESDATGSSPSDSSSSTATLCETSQMVARCLESVLGTFAPRRGRSLLVAICERWRVSLPRKPERGGTRTIAKTLYGALR
;
A
#
# COMPACT_ATOMS: atom_id res chain seq x y z
N MET A 1 -27.35 -43.67 -6.75
CA MET A 1 -26.13 -44.03 -7.53
C MET A 1 -25.09 -44.51 -6.52
N THR A 2 -24.84 -45.81 -6.28
CA THR A 2 -24.07 -46.77 -7.12
C THR A 2 -22.88 -46.09 -7.82
N ALA A 3 -21.62 -46.52 -7.78
CA ALA A 3 -20.93 -47.68 -7.21
C ALA A 3 -19.39 -47.46 -7.36
N TYR A 4 -18.60 -48.41 -6.86
CA TYR A 4 -17.20 -48.75 -7.22
C TYR A 4 -16.01 -48.17 -6.44
N MET A 5 -15.50 -49.04 -5.55
CA MET A 5 -14.09 -49.19 -5.16
C MET A 5 -13.19 -49.57 -6.36
N LEU A 6 -11.88 -49.26 -6.26
CA LEU A 6 -10.71 -50.18 -6.33
C LEU A 6 -9.47 -49.45 -6.90
N SER A 7 -8.35 -49.39 -6.18
CA SER A 7 -7.34 -50.46 -6.13
C SER A 7 -6.01 -49.99 -5.49
N ALA A 8 -5.38 -50.92 -4.75
CA ALA A 8 -3.94 -51.14 -4.54
C ALA A 8 -3.12 -50.02 -3.82
N SER A 9 -2.18 -50.28 -2.90
CA SER A 9 -1.36 -51.46 -2.63
C SER A 9 -0.63 -51.37 -1.27
N ARG A 10 -0.71 -52.46 -0.50
CA ARG A 10 0.38 -53.22 0.17
C ARG A 10 1.43 -52.56 1.09
N THR A 11 1.46 -53.12 2.31
CA THR A 11 2.61 -53.62 3.13
C THR A 11 3.58 -52.58 3.71
N SER A 12 4.05 -52.66 4.97
CA SER A 12 4.48 -53.82 5.76
C SER A 12 4.50 -53.47 7.28
N ILE A 13 4.17 -54.42 8.20
CA ILE A 13 5.09 -55.17 9.12
C ILE A 13 5.60 -54.25 10.27
N THR A 14 5.43 -54.46 11.59
CA THR A 14 5.27 -55.67 12.46
C THR A 14 5.00 -55.29 13.93
N GLY A 15 4.39 -56.22 14.69
CA GLY A 15 4.80 -56.62 16.05
C GLY A 15 4.08 -55.96 17.26
N ASN A 16 3.00 -56.56 17.79
CA ASN A 16 2.90 -57.42 19.00
C ASN A 16 3.22 -56.70 20.33
N SER A 17 2.39 -56.71 21.39
CA SER A 17 1.63 -57.81 22.01
C SER A 17 0.51 -57.28 22.95
N VAL A 18 -0.72 -57.78 22.85
CA VAL A 18 -1.39 -58.76 23.76
C VAL A 18 -1.53 -58.34 25.24
N ARG A 19 -2.75 -57.94 25.66
CA ARG A 19 -3.50 -58.63 26.74
C ARG A 19 -4.93 -58.09 26.95
N ARG A 20 -5.85 -59.04 27.19
CA ARG A 20 -7.19 -58.94 27.81
C ARG A 20 -8.41 -58.74 26.89
N SER A 21 -8.60 -59.73 26.01
CA SER A 21 -9.93 -60.19 25.59
C SER A 21 -10.59 -61.02 26.71
N LEU A 22 -11.44 -60.39 27.52
CA LEU A 22 -12.45 -61.11 28.34
C LEU A 22 -13.57 -60.20 28.89
N CYS A 23 -13.54 -58.89 28.62
CA CYS A 23 -14.57 -57.94 29.09
C CYS A 23 -15.54 -57.48 27.97
N ARG A 24 -15.52 -58.11 26.79
CA ARG A 24 -16.30 -57.64 25.62
C ARG A 24 -17.60 -58.41 25.35
N ARG A 25 -17.79 -59.59 25.96
CA ARG A 25 -19.02 -60.40 25.79
C ARG A 25 -20.08 -60.20 26.87
N ALA A 26 -19.80 -59.45 27.93
CA ALA A 26 -20.79 -59.09 28.97
C ALA A 26 -21.47 -57.74 28.69
N VAL A 27 -20.90 -56.88 27.85
CA VAL A 27 -21.42 -55.54 27.56
C VAL A 27 -22.40 -55.54 26.37
N GLU A 28 -22.31 -56.52 25.46
CA GLU A 28 -23.23 -56.64 24.32
C GLU A 28 -24.61 -57.24 24.66
N LEU A 29 -24.74 -57.93 25.81
CA LEU A 29 -26.02 -58.48 26.29
C LEU A 29 -26.78 -57.53 27.24
N LEU A 30 -26.11 -56.52 27.81
CA LEU A 30 -26.74 -55.45 28.58
C LEU A 30 -27.22 -54.29 27.71
N ALA A 31 -26.58 -54.08 26.54
CA ALA A 31 -26.98 -53.04 25.59
C ALA A 31 -28.29 -53.36 24.87
N THR A 32 -28.62 -54.63 24.64
CA THR A 32 -29.87 -55.04 23.95
C THR A 32 -31.10 -55.03 24.85
N SER A 33 -30.95 -55.15 26.18
CA SER A 33 -32.06 -55.01 27.13
C SER A 33 -32.34 -53.56 27.55
N LEU A 34 -31.35 -52.66 27.50
CA LEU A 34 -31.56 -51.23 27.77
C LEU A 34 -32.18 -50.46 26.58
N LEU A 35 -32.08 -51.02 25.37
CA LEU A 35 -32.72 -50.48 24.16
C LEU A 35 -34.23 -50.81 24.04
N LEU A 36 -34.79 -51.61 24.97
CA LEU A 36 -36.21 -51.94 25.03
C LEU A 36 -36.97 -51.18 26.15
N PHE A 37 -36.30 -50.32 26.93
CA PHE A 37 -36.92 -49.52 28.01
C PHE A 37 -36.86 -48.00 27.83
N LEU A 38 -36.31 -47.50 26.72
CA LEU A 38 -36.64 -46.15 26.27
C LEU A 38 -37.94 -46.23 25.49
N SER A 39 -39.04 -46.15 26.24
CA SER A 39 -40.34 -45.78 25.69
C SER A 39 -40.12 -44.57 24.79
N THR A 40 -40.24 -44.79 23.48
CA THR A 40 -40.58 -43.74 22.55
C THR A 40 -41.86 -43.11 23.10
N GLY A 41 -41.73 -41.95 23.75
CA GLY A 41 -42.79 -40.99 23.79
C GLY A 41 -43.09 -40.65 22.34
N ARG A 42 -43.99 -41.42 21.72
CA ARG A 42 -44.76 -40.95 20.58
C ARG A 42 -45.36 -39.63 21.07
N VAL A 43 -44.85 -38.53 20.54
CA VAL A 43 -45.55 -37.25 20.67
C VAL A 43 -46.85 -37.42 19.91
N ASP A 44 -47.94 -37.56 20.66
CA ASP A 44 -49.29 -37.51 20.15
C ASP A 44 -49.56 -36.18 19.42
N ALA A 45 -50.33 -36.27 18.35
CA ALA A 45 -51.17 -35.26 17.70
C ALA A 45 -50.84 -33.75 17.89
N ASN A 46 -50.39 -33.12 16.80
CA ASN A 46 -50.59 -31.68 16.51
C ASN A 46 -50.12 -30.70 17.61
N THR A 47 -48.83 -30.71 17.94
CA THR A 47 -48.22 -29.78 18.92
C THR A 47 -48.40 -28.33 18.46
N THR A 48 -49.01 -27.50 19.32
CA THR A 48 -49.20 -26.06 19.02
C THR A 48 -48.16 -25.23 19.78
N VAL A 49 -47.27 -24.56 19.04
CA VAL A 49 -46.30 -23.59 19.59
C VAL A 49 -46.98 -22.22 19.69
N ARG A 50 -47.02 -21.67 20.91
CA ARG A 50 -47.55 -20.31 21.16
C ARG A 50 -46.44 -19.28 20.97
N VAL A 51 -46.69 -18.26 20.15
CA VAL A 51 -45.79 -17.12 19.95
C VAL A 51 -46.48 -15.87 20.47
N TYR A 52 -45.91 -15.27 21.52
CA TYR A 52 -46.38 -14.00 22.06
C TYR A 52 -45.62 -12.85 21.38
N SER A 53 -46.33 -12.03 20.61
CA SER A 53 -45.75 -10.90 19.87
C SER A 53 -45.74 -9.63 20.72
N LEU A 54 -44.54 -9.12 20.97
CA LEU A 54 -44.25 -7.77 21.47
C LEU A 54 -43.76 -6.83 20.35
N MET A 55 -44.06 -7.15 19.09
CA MET A 55 -43.74 -6.29 17.94
C MET A 55 -44.73 -5.12 17.83
N TYR A 56 -44.77 -4.28 18.85
CA TYR A 56 -45.55 -3.04 18.92
C TYR A 56 -44.86 -2.05 19.89
N HIS A 57 -45.17 -0.77 19.78
CA HIS A 57 -44.68 0.25 20.71
C HIS A 57 -45.61 1.46 20.71
N GLU A 58 -45.87 2.07 21.88
CA GLU A 58 -46.82 3.19 22.03
C GLU A 58 -46.46 4.45 21.21
N ASN A 59 -45.16 4.65 20.98
CA ASN A 59 -44.62 5.78 20.21
C ASN A 59 -44.36 5.44 18.72
N VAL A 60 -44.81 4.27 18.24
CA VAL A 60 -44.70 3.88 16.83
C VAL A 60 -46.10 3.88 16.21
N PRO A 61 -46.30 4.49 15.02
CA PRO A 61 -47.58 4.47 14.32
C PRO A 61 -48.17 3.07 14.13
N ASP A 62 -49.49 2.93 14.32
CA ASP A 62 -50.19 1.64 14.25
C ASP A 62 -50.03 0.94 12.88
N ASN A 63 -49.96 1.70 11.78
CA ASN A 63 -49.75 1.14 10.44
C ASN A 63 -48.39 0.40 10.31
N PHE A 64 -47.33 0.90 10.96
CA PHE A 64 -46.02 0.23 10.95
C PHE A 64 -46.04 -1.06 11.77
N VAL A 65 -46.74 -1.04 12.91
CA VAL A 65 -46.97 -2.22 13.73
C VAL A 65 -47.75 -3.27 12.93
N GLU A 66 -48.81 -2.85 12.25
CA GLU A 66 -49.63 -3.72 11.42
C GLU A 66 -48.84 -4.29 10.23
N ALA A 67 -47.99 -3.50 9.56
CA ALA A 67 -47.13 -3.94 8.44
C ALA A 67 -46.16 -5.06 8.85
N VAL A 68 -45.41 -4.89 9.95
CA VAL A 68 -44.48 -5.93 10.44
C VAL A 68 -45.23 -7.22 10.78
N ASN A 69 -46.37 -7.11 11.48
CA ASN A 69 -47.16 -8.28 11.87
C ASN A 69 -47.83 -8.96 10.65
N ALA A 70 -48.28 -8.20 9.65
CA ALA A 70 -48.84 -8.74 8.41
C ALA A 70 -47.80 -9.53 7.61
N GLY A 71 -46.58 -9.03 7.48
CA GLY A 71 -45.48 -9.77 6.86
C GLY A 71 -45.15 -11.08 7.58
N PHE A 72 -45.06 -11.04 8.91
CA PHE A 72 -44.82 -12.23 9.74
C PHE A 72 -45.93 -13.27 9.59
N ASN A 73 -47.19 -12.84 9.68
CA ASN A 73 -48.34 -13.71 9.51
C ASN A 73 -48.42 -14.28 8.09
N ALA A 74 -48.07 -13.52 7.05
CA ALA A 74 -48.05 -14.00 5.68
C ALA A 74 -47.05 -15.14 5.48
N SER A 75 -45.88 -15.07 6.12
CA SER A 75 -44.90 -16.17 6.11
C SER A 75 -45.46 -17.44 6.74
N LEU A 76 -46.17 -17.34 7.87
CA LEU A 76 -46.77 -18.51 8.52
C LEU A 76 -47.99 -19.04 7.74
N ALA A 77 -48.82 -18.14 7.22
CA ALA A 77 -50.03 -18.48 6.48
C ALA A 77 -49.73 -19.22 5.17
N SER A 78 -48.63 -18.89 4.48
CA SER A 78 -48.21 -19.60 3.26
C SER A 78 -47.92 -21.09 3.51
N ARG A 79 -47.67 -21.46 4.77
CA ARG A 79 -47.48 -22.85 5.23
C ARG A 79 -48.65 -23.38 6.04
N GLN A 80 -49.84 -22.78 5.91
CA GLN A 80 -51.03 -23.13 6.69
C GLN A 80 -50.78 -23.12 8.21
N TRP A 81 -49.93 -22.19 8.68
CA TRP A 81 -49.48 -22.07 10.07
C TRP A 81 -48.73 -23.30 10.59
N THR A 82 -48.12 -24.08 9.69
CA THR A 82 -47.31 -25.26 10.04
C THR A 82 -45.83 -25.04 9.74
N VAL A 83 -44.96 -25.40 10.69
CA VAL A 83 -43.49 -25.20 10.60
C VAL A 83 -42.72 -26.51 10.42
N ALA A 84 -43.28 -27.63 10.86
CA ALA A 84 -42.77 -28.99 10.65
C ALA A 84 -43.96 -29.97 10.60
N HIS A 85 -43.72 -31.24 10.25
CA HIS A 85 -44.75 -32.28 10.31
C HIS A 85 -45.39 -32.31 11.71
N ASN A 86 -46.69 -32.05 11.79
CA ASN A 86 -47.50 -32.01 13.02
C ASN A 86 -47.20 -30.87 14.02
N MET A 87 -46.59 -29.74 13.58
CA MET A 87 -46.44 -28.54 14.43
C MET A 87 -47.17 -27.34 13.89
N ARG A 88 -48.08 -26.78 14.69
CA ARG A 88 -48.85 -25.57 14.36
C ARG A 88 -48.35 -24.39 15.19
N VAL A 89 -48.26 -23.21 14.58
CA VAL A 89 -47.94 -21.95 15.30
C VAL A 89 -49.23 -21.17 15.57
N LYS A 90 -49.39 -20.69 16.80
CA LYS A 90 -50.46 -19.76 17.18
C LYS A 90 -49.84 -18.49 17.74
N VAL A 91 -50.14 -17.37 17.10
CA VAL A 91 -49.63 -16.05 17.49
C VAL A 91 -50.66 -15.34 18.36
N THR A 92 -50.22 -14.74 19.46
CA THR A 92 -51.02 -13.88 20.34
C THR A 92 -50.30 -12.56 20.58
N ALA A 93 -51.04 -11.48 20.79
CA ALA A 93 -50.50 -10.16 21.07
C ALA A 93 -51.26 -9.53 22.26
N PRO A 94 -50.69 -8.53 22.94
CA PRO A 94 -51.38 -7.85 24.04
C PRO A 94 -52.68 -7.17 23.58
N ARG A 95 -53.62 -7.04 24.52
CA ARG A 95 -54.98 -6.53 24.25
C ARG A 95 -55.01 -5.05 23.83
N THR A 96 -53.98 -4.27 24.16
CA THR A 96 -53.89 -2.83 23.87
C THR A 96 -52.46 -2.45 23.48
N SER A 97 -52.30 -1.70 22.39
CA SER A 97 -51.00 -1.21 21.88
C SER A 97 -50.31 -0.20 22.82
N GLY A 98 -51.04 0.40 23.77
CA GLY A 98 -50.50 1.31 24.78
C GLY A 98 -49.94 0.65 26.05
N THR A 99 -49.89 -0.68 26.13
CA THR A 99 -49.31 -1.36 27.31
C THR A 99 -47.78 -1.34 27.24
N PRO A 100 -47.05 -0.87 28.27
CA PRO A 100 -45.60 -0.92 28.28
C PRO A 100 -45.07 -2.35 28.08
N PRO A 101 -44.02 -2.57 27.26
CA PRO A 101 -43.55 -3.92 26.90
C PRO A 101 -43.23 -4.83 28.10
N ILE A 102 -42.71 -4.28 29.21
CA ILE A 102 -42.46 -5.06 30.43
C ILE A 102 -43.74 -5.60 31.06
N VAL A 103 -44.80 -4.80 31.08
CA VAL A 103 -46.10 -5.19 31.65
C VAL A 103 -46.74 -6.26 30.76
N ALA A 104 -46.64 -6.11 29.44
CA ALA A 104 -47.10 -7.12 28.50
C ALA A 104 -46.32 -8.43 28.63
N LEU A 105 -44.99 -8.38 28.83
CA LEU A 105 -44.17 -9.56 29.10
C LEU A 105 -44.61 -10.27 30.39
N GLU A 106 -44.80 -9.53 31.49
CA GLU A 106 -45.26 -10.09 32.76
C GLU A 106 -46.66 -10.73 32.64
N ASN A 107 -47.56 -10.12 31.88
CA ASN A 107 -48.88 -10.69 31.60
C ASN A 107 -48.76 -11.96 30.74
N ALA A 108 -47.90 -11.96 29.72
CA ALA A 108 -47.65 -13.14 28.88
C ALA A 108 -47.12 -14.32 29.70
N ILE A 109 -46.20 -14.05 30.64
CA ILE A 109 -45.65 -15.06 31.56
C ILE A 109 -46.76 -15.64 32.43
N LYS A 110 -47.63 -14.80 33.02
CA LYS A 110 -48.77 -15.24 33.84
C LYS A 110 -49.79 -16.04 33.04
N GLU A 111 -50.16 -15.58 31.84
CA GLU A 111 -51.13 -16.25 30.97
C GLU A 111 -50.65 -17.61 30.44
N ASN A 112 -49.33 -17.84 30.44
CA ASN A 112 -48.70 -19.05 29.93
C ASN A 112 -47.87 -19.79 30.99
N GLU A 113 -48.19 -19.59 32.27
CA GLU A 113 -47.53 -20.27 33.39
C GLU A 113 -47.59 -21.80 33.21
N GLY A 114 -46.44 -22.47 33.33
CA GLY A 114 -46.34 -23.92 33.10
C GLY A 114 -46.40 -24.38 31.64
N SER A 115 -46.43 -23.47 30.65
CA SER A 115 -46.46 -23.81 29.22
C SER A 115 -45.27 -23.22 28.42
N PHE A 116 -44.86 -23.94 27.37
CA PHE A 116 -43.84 -23.49 26.41
C PHE A 116 -44.44 -22.42 25.48
N PHE A 117 -43.83 -21.25 25.44
CA PHE A 117 -44.17 -20.18 24.51
C PHE A 117 -42.90 -19.42 24.10
N LEU A 118 -42.96 -18.78 22.93
CA LEU A 118 -41.88 -17.98 22.38
C LEU A 118 -42.23 -16.50 22.43
N LEU A 119 -41.22 -15.66 22.55
CA LEU A 119 -41.37 -14.21 22.53
C LEU A 119 -40.85 -13.64 21.20
N LEU A 120 -41.70 -12.96 20.46
CA LEU A 120 -41.35 -12.23 19.24
C LEU A 120 -41.22 -10.74 19.56
N GLY A 121 -40.13 -10.08 19.15
CA GLY A 121 -39.82 -8.70 19.54
C GLY A 121 -39.07 -8.62 20.88
N PRO A 122 -39.08 -7.47 21.59
CA PRO A 122 -39.99 -6.33 21.41
C PRO A 122 -39.56 -5.34 20.31
N MET A 123 -40.47 -4.44 19.95
CA MET A 123 -40.18 -3.25 19.17
C MET A 123 -39.83 -2.07 20.10
N GLY A 124 -38.74 -1.35 19.81
CA GLY A 124 -38.23 -0.23 20.62
C GLY A 124 -37.09 -0.61 21.57
N ASP A 125 -36.40 0.41 22.11
CA ASP A 125 -35.24 0.22 23.00
C ASP A 125 -35.70 -0.10 24.43
N PHE A 126 -35.76 -1.39 24.74
CA PHE A 126 -36.12 -1.93 26.06
C PHE A 126 -35.03 -1.78 27.14
N THR A 127 -33.82 -1.33 26.78
CA THR A 127 -32.73 -1.01 27.73
C THR A 127 -33.07 0.18 28.62
N THR A 128 -34.05 0.99 28.23
CA THR A 128 -34.62 2.06 29.05
C THR A 128 -35.35 1.51 30.30
N ASN A 129 -35.74 0.24 30.31
CA ASN A 129 -36.30 -0.44 31.47
C ASN A 129 -35.31 -1.49 32.00
N PRO A 130 -34.69 -1.27 33.18
CA PRO A 130 -33.65 -2.15 33.70
C PRO A 130 -34.17 -3.55 34.05
N SER A 131 -35.48 -3.75 34.18
CA SER A 131 -36.09 -5.04 34.54
C SER A 131 -36.36 -5.96 33.35
N PHE A 132 -36.40 -5.45 32.11
CA PHE A 132 -36.83 -6.27 30.96
C PHE A 132 -35.90 -7.46 30.70
N VAL A 133 -34.60 -7.20 30.55
CA VAL A 133 -33.60 -8.26 30.31
C VAL A 133 -33.47 -9.22 31.51
N PRO A 134 -33.42 -8.75 32.78
CA PRO A 134 -33.49 -9.64 33.94
C PRO A 134 -34.73 -10.54 33.97
N THR A 135 -35.90 -10.06 33.57
CA THR A 135 -37.12 -10.88 33.49
C THR A 135 -37.01 -11.96 32.41
N LEU A 136 -36.42 -11.66 31.25
CA LEU A 136 -36.15 -12.69 30.24
C LEU A 136 -35.22 -13.79 30.79
N LYS A 137 -34.16 -13.39 31.51
CA LYS A 137 -33.19 -14.31 32.13
C LYS A 137 -33.85 -15.20 33.18
N SER A 138 -34.64 -14.63 34.10
CA SER A 138 -35.26 -15.42 35.18
C SER A 138 -36.31 -16.40 34.69
N GLN A 139 -36.84 -16.20 33.49
CA GLN A 139 -37.87 -17.03 32.86
C GLN A 139 -37.34 -17.92 31.72
N ASN A 140 -36.02 -17.91 31.49
CA ASN A 140 -35.34 -18.57 30.36
C ASN A 140 -35.97 -18.27 29.00
N LEU A 141 -36.43 -17.04 28.80
CA LEU A 141 -37.05 -16.58 27.56
C LEU A 141 -36.02 -15.93 26.64
N VAL A 142 -36.17 -16.15 25.34
CA VAL A 142 -35.42 -15.45 24.29
C VAL A 142 -36.34 -14.49 23.56
N ALA A 143 -35.95 -13.22 23.51
CA ALA A 143 -36.56 -12.20 22.66
C ALA A 143 -36.08 -12.42 21.22
N PHE A 144 -36.97 -12.94 20.38
CA PHE A 144 -36.65 -13.28 18.99
C PHE A 144 -36.90 -12.10 18.06
N ALA A 145 -35.89 -11.72 17.28
CA ALA A 145 -35.89 -10.62 16.33
C ALA A 145 -36.32 -9.24 16.88
N PRO A 146 -35.82 -8.79 18.05
CA PRO A 146 -36.16 -7.47 18.59
C PRO A 146 -35.75 -6.35 17.63
N LEU A 147 -36.61 -5.33 17.53
CA LEU A 147 -36.41 -4.16 16.66
C LEU A 147 -35.94 -2.97 17.49
N THR A 148 -34.62 -2.87 17.70
CA THR A 148 -33.98 -1.80 18.49
C THR A 148 -33.17 -0.83 17.63
N ALA A 149 -33.01 0.40 18.14
CA ALA A 149 -32.26 1.48 17.50
C ALA A 149 -30.89 1.73 18.17
N SER A 150 -30.75 1.40 19.46
CA SER A 150 -29.57 1.69 20.27
C SER A 150 -28.46 0.62 20.15
N THR A 151 -27.19 1.05 20.14
CA THR A 151 -26.03 0.15 20.30
C THR A 151 -25.93 -0.49 21.68
N ALA A 152 -26.48 0.13 22.73
CA ALA A 152 -26.38 -0.36 24.10
C ALA A 152 -27.02 -1.75 24.29
N SER A 153 -28.00 -2.11 23.44
CA SER A 153 -28.68 -3.40 23.45
C SER A 153 -27.94 -4.52 22.69
N ARG A 154 -26.83 -4.20 22.00
CA ARG A 154 -26.22 -5.04 20.96
C ARG A 154 -24.98 -5.82 21.41
N GLY A 155 -24.84 -6.09 22.70
CA GLY A 155 -23.82 -6.99 23.26
C GLY A 155 -24.25 -8.47 23.29
N TRP A 156 -23.32 -9.35 23.69
CA TRP A 156 -23.63 -10.77 23.89
C TRP A 156 -24.63 -10.96 25.02
N ASN A 157 -25.78 -11.51 24.69
CA ASN A 157 -26.80 -11.94 25.63
C ASN A 157 -27.63 -13.06 24.97
N PRO A 158 -27.64 -14.29 25.52
CA PRO A 158 -28.38 -15.41 24.94
C PRO A 158 -29.90 -15.24 25.00
N ASN A 159 -30.41 -14.28 25.79
CA ASN A 159 -31.83 -13.97 25.83
C ASN A 159 -32.27 -12.99 24.73
N LEU A 160 -31.36 -12.53 23.86
CA LEU A 160 -31.65 -11.60 22.77
C LEU A 160 -31.15 -12.19 21.44
N TYR A 161 -32.03 -12.31 20.43
CA TYR A 161 -31.69 -12.93 19.15
C TYR A 161 -31.98 -12.01 17.97
N PHE A 162 -30.98 -11.28 17.48
CA PHE A 162 -31.17 -10.24 16.46
C PHE A 162 -31.04 -10.78 15.03
N LEU A 163 -32.02 -10.50 14.17
CA LEU A 163 -31.95 -10.81 12.73
C LEU A 163 -31.45 -9.63 11.90
N ARG A 164 -31.77 -8.40 12.32
CA ARG A 164 -31.32 -7.18 11.63
C ARG A 164 -29.87 -6.84 11.97
N VAL A 165 -29.30 -6.02 11.09
CA VAL A 165 -27.99 -5.40 11.30
C VAL A 165 -27.98 -4.50 12.54
N SER A 166 -26.80 -4.32 13.14
CA SER A 166 -26.58 -3.48 14.32
C SER A 166 -26.55 -1.99 13.96
N ALA A 167 -26.96 -1.13 14.90
CA ALA A 167 -26.89 0.33 14.75
C ALA A 167 -25.45 0.82 14.49
N THR A 168 -24.44 0.13 15.06
CA THR A 168 -23.04 0.38 14.73
C THR A 168 -22.76 0.20 13.24
N ALA A 169 -23.22 -0.90 12.65
CA ALA A 169 -23.02 -1.16 11.23
C ALA A 169 -23.71 -0.13 10.33
N GLU A 170 -24.91 0.33 10.71
CA GLU A 170 -25.59 1.42 10.01
C GLU A 170 -24.79 2.73 10.05
N LEU A 171 -24.27 3.09 11.22
CA LEU A 171 -23.39 4.25 11.38
C LEU A 171 -22.14 4.14 10.49
N LEU A 172 -21.48 2.97 10.47
CA LEU A 172 -20.31 2.73 9.62
C LEU A 172 -20.63 2.93 8.13
N ALA A 173 -21.79 2.43 7.68
CA ALA A 173 -22.24 2.60 6.30
C ALA A 173 -22.51 4.07 5.96
N LEU A 174 -23.16 4.82 6.86
CA LEU A 174 -23.41 6.26 6.69
C LEU A 174 -22.11 7.06 6.60
N ILE A 175 -21.14 6.78 7.47
CA ILE A 175 -19.81 7.43 7.44
C ILE A 175 -19.09 7.11 6.12
N ARG A 176 -19.05 5.83 5.71
CA ARG A 176 -18.44 5.42 4.44
C ARG A 176 -19.11 6.12 3.25
N TYR A 177 -20.44 6.19 3.24
CA TYR A 177 -21.19 6.85 2.16
C TYR A 177 -20.94 8.36 2.14
N ALA A 178 -20.91 9.03 3.30
CA ALA A 178 -20.66 10.47 3.40
C ALA A 178 -19.26 10.87 2.89
N ILE A 179 -18.23 10.11 3.24
CA ILE A 179 -16.84 10.42 2.90
C ILE A 179 -16.48 9.89 1.51
N GLY A 180 -16.89 8.67 1.18
CA GLY A 180 -16.55 8.02 -0.10
C GLY A 180 -17.44 8.47 -1.25
N GLN A 181 -18.76 8.29 -1.12
CA GLN A 181 -19.69 8.54 -2.24
C GLN A 181 -20.08 10.02 -2.36
N LEU A 182 -20.46 10.67 -1.25
CA LEU A 182 -20.81 12.10 -1.26
C LEU A 182 -19.57 13.01 -1.27
N ARG A 183 -18.40 12.46 -0.88
CA ARG A 183 -17.12 13.19 -0.84
C ARG A 183 -17.20 14.45 0.02
N THR A 184 -17.84 14.33 1.18
CA THR A 184 -18.21 15.48 2.02
C THR A 184 -17.00 16.05 2.76
N LEU A 185 -16.62 17.30 2.49
CA LEU A 185 -15.57 17.99 3.26
C LEU A 185 -16.06 18.42 4.64
N ARG A 186 -17.29 18.95 4.71
CA ARG A 186 -17.89 19.48 5.94
C ARG A 186 -19.03 18.60 6.40
N LEU A 187 -18.67 17.47 7.00
CA LEU A 187 -19.62 16.54 7.61
C LEU A 187 -19.96 16.99 9.02
N GLY A 188 -21.24 17.20 9.29
CA GLY A 188 -21.78 17.46 10.62
C GLY A 188 -22.34 16.20 11.28
N PHE A 189 -22.49 16.23 12.60
CA PHE A 189 -23.19 15.19 13.36
C PHE A 189 -24.28 15.80 14.23
N MET A 190 -25.43 15.13 14.34
CA MET A 190 -26.52 15.51 15.22
C MET A 190 -26.86 14.33 16.12
N TYR A 191 -26.84 14.58 17.44
CA TYR A 191 -27.35 13.65 18.44
C TYR A 191 -27.99 14.40 19.61
N LEU A 192 -28.81 13.71 20.40
CA LEU A 192 -29.46 14.28 21.58
C LEU A 192 -28.90 13.64 22.86
N ARG A 193 -28.86 14.40 23.96
CA ARG A 193 -28.43 13.93 25.28
C ARG A 193 -29.62 13.51 26.14
N ASN A 194 -29.42 12.56 27.05
CA ASN A 194 -30.44 12.02 27.97
C ASN A 194 -31.63 11.34 27.27
N VAL A 195 -31.40 10.72 26.11
CA VAL A 195 -32.39 9.94 25.36
C VAL A 195 -31.88 8.52 25.10
N SER A 196 -32.67 7.67 24.44
CA SER A 196 -32.39 6.23 24.32
C SER A 196 -31.14 5.84 23.49
N PHE A 197 -30.72 6.68 22.54
CA PHE A 197 -29.51 6.47 21.72
C PHE A 197 -28.98 7.80 21.13
N GLY A 198 -27.72 7.80 20.66
CA GLY A 198 -27.06 8.92 20.00
C GLY A 198 -25.68 9.26 20.56
N GLU A 199 -25.50 9.20 21.89
CA GLU A 199 -24.25 9.61 22.56
C GLU A 199 -23.11 8.58 22.34
N GLU A 200 -23.45 7.28 22.44
CA GLU A 200 -22.51 6.19 22.19
C GLU A 200 -22.10 6.16 20.70
N GLU A 201 -23.07 6.36 19.82
CA GLU A 201 -22.86 6.38 18.38
C GLU A 201 -22.02 7.58 17.94
N TYR A 202 -22.24 8.77 18.51
CA TYR A 202 -21.37 9.92 18.30
C TYR A 202 -19.93 9.64 18.78
N SER A 203 -19.77 9.10 19.98
CA SER A 203 -18.44 8.77 20.54
C SER A 203 -17.71 7.75 19.67
N LEU A 204 -18.42 6.76 19.14
CA LEU A 204 -17.88 5.79 18.19
C LEU A 204 -17.51 6.46 16.86
N ALA A 205 -18.39 7.31 16.32
CA ALA A 205 -18.18 8.03 15.06
C ALA A 205 -16.90 8.89 15.12
N VAL A 206 -16.69 9.64 16.20
CA VAL A 206 -15.47 10.45 16.41
C VAL A 206 -14.21 9.57 16.36
N ARG A 207 -14.21 8.41 17.02
CA ARG A 207 -13.05 7.49 16.98
C ARG A 207 -12.76 6.98 15.58
N ILE A 208 -13.80 6.67 14.80
CA ILE A 208 -13.66 6.17 13.42
C ILE A 208 -13.17 7.28 12.50
N MET A 209 -13.77 8.47 12.56
CA MET A 209 -13.36 9.65 11.79
C MET A 209 -11.87 9.95 12.02
N ASN A 210 -11.44 10.03 13.29
CA ASN A 210 -10.05 10.32 13.64
C ASN A 210 -9.08 9.27 13.10
N ARG A 211 -9.45 7.98 13.12
CA ARG A 211 -8.62 6.90 12.54
C ARG A 211 -8.45 7.03 11.03
N MET A 212 -9.45 7.55 10.34
CA MET A 212 -9.39 7.82 8.90
C MET A 212 -8.70 9.15 8.57
N GLY A 213 -8.33 9.96 9.57
CA GLY A 213 -7.74 11.29 9.37
C GLY A 213 -8.76 12.39 9.06
N HIS A 214 -10.02 12.20 9.45
CA HIS A 214 -11.08 13.19 9.27
C HIS A 214 -11.68 13.61 10.62
N GLU A 215 -12.35 14.76 10.65
CA GLU A 215 -13.08 15.27 11.82
C GLU A 215 -14.47 15.75 11.40
N PHE A 216 -15.40 15.81 12.36
CA PHE A 216 -16.69 16.47 12.14
C PHE A 216 -16.50 17.99 12.15
N CYS A 217 -16.99 18.68 11.11
CA CYS A 217 -16.87 20.13 11.02
C CYS A 217 -17.73 20.87 12.07
N CYS A 218 -18.84 20.25 12.49
CA CYS A 218 -19.73 20.76 13.51
C CYS A 218 -20.60 19.66 14.10
N VAL A 219 -21.04 19.87 15.34
CA VAL A 219 -21.89 18.92 16.07
C VAL A 219 -23.07 19.68 16.67
N PHE A 220 -24.28 19.20 16.41
CA PHE A 220 -25.49 19.69 17.05
C PHE A 220 -25.88 18.74 18.18
N THR A 221 -26.01 19.28 19.39
CA THR A 221 -26.50 18.50 20.53
C THR A 221 -27.20 19.35 21.58
N VAL A 222 -28.30 18.84 22.12
CA VAL A 222 -29.07 19.45 23.20
C VAL A 222 -29.57 18.36 24.16
N LYS A 223 -29.87 18.74 25.41
CA LYS A 223 -30.60 17.85 26.32
C LYS A 223 -32.05 17.76 25.84
N SER A 224 -32.56 16.54 25.69
CA SER A 224 -33.92 16.27 25.20
C SER A 224 -34.60 15.20 26.06
N SER A 225 -35.87 14.94 25.76
CA SER A 225 -36.58 13.73 26.18
C SER A 225 -37.34 13.13 25.00
N LEU A 226 -37.91 11.92 25.15
CA LEU A 226 -38.69 11.28 24.08
C LEU A 226 -40.06 11.96 23.88
N THR A 227 -40.68 12.47 24.96
CA THR A 227 -42.03 13.04 24.95
C THR A 227 -42.06 14.57 25.06
N GLY A 228 -40.98 15.18 25.57
CA GLY A 228 -40.83 16.62 25.73
C GLY A 228 -39.82 17.23 24.76
N GLN A 229 -39.64 18.54 24.88
CA GLN A 229 -38.70 19.33 24.10
C GLN A 229 -37.67 19.97 25.04
N GLY A 230 -36.42 20.08 24.62
CA GLY A 230 -35.39 20.85 25.30
C GLY A 230 -35.73 22.34 25.38
N LEU A 231 -35.00 23.08 26.20
CA LEU A 231 -35.17 24.54 26.32
C LEU A 231 -34.90 25.21 24.97
N ASP A 232 -35.82 26.07 24.51
CA ASP A 232 -35.72 26.72 23.20
C ASP A 232 -34.45 27.57 23.04
N ASP A 233 -33.97 28.18 24.13
CA ASP A 233 -32.72 28.95 24.17
C ASP A 233 -31.48 28.07 23.96
N ASP A 234 -31.44 26.87 24.55
CA ASP A 234 -30.36 25.91 24.36
C ASP A 234 -30.34 25.43 22.91
N PHE A 235 -31.52 25.12 22.35
CA PHE A 235 -31.66 24.74 20.95
C PHE A 235 -31.16 25.84 20.01
N ARG A 236 -31.59 27.08 20.22
CA ARG A 236 -31.19 28.23 19.38
C ARG A 236 -29.68 28.45 19.45
N SER A 237 -29.10 28.37 20.63
CA SER A 237 -27.65 28.53 20.84
C SER A 237 -26.85 27.42 20.13
N ALA A 238 -27.27 26.16 20.28
CA ALA A 238 -26.67 25.01 19.59
C ALA A 238 -26.80 25.13 18.07
N TRP A 239 -27.96 25.59 17.56
CA TRP A 239 -28.19 25.79 16.13
C TRP A 239 -27.25 26.85 15.54
N ILE A 240 -27.10 28.00 16.22
CA ILE A 240 -26.19 29.08 15.77
C ILE A 240 -24.74 28.57 15.70
N ALA A 241 -24.30 27.83 16.72
CA ALA A 241 -22.96 27.24 16.74
C ALA A 241 -22.75 26.22 15.61
N PHE A 242 -23.73 25.34 15.40
CA PHE A 242 -23.71 24.30 14.37
C PHE A 242 -23.62 24.90 12.96
N THR A 243 -24.49 25.86 12.65
CA THR A 243 -24.60 26.45 11.32
C THR A 243 -23.45 27.38 10.95
N LYS A 244 -22.68 27.90 11.91
CA LYS A 244 -21.50 28.75 11.65
C LYS A 244 -20.45 28.06 10.77
N ARG A 245 -20.40 26.73 10.78
CA ARG A 245 -19.45 25.91 10.02
C ARG A 245 -19.99 25.45 8.65
N ASN A 246 -21.22 25.82 8.30
CA ASN A 246 -21.83 25.57 6.98
C ASN A 246 -21.75 24.09 6.51
N PRO A 247 -22.35 23.15 7.26
CA PRO A 247 -22.26 21.73 6.96
C PRO A 247 -22.83 21.39 5.57
N GLN A 248 -22.14 20.52 4.84
CA GLN A 248 -22.57 20.01 3.53
C GLN A 248 -23.39 18.74 3.63
N ALA A 249 -23.17 17.96 4.68
CA ALA A 249 -23.98 16.80 5.02
C ALA A 249 -24.04 16.67 6.54
N VAL A 250 -25.08 16.03 7.06
CA VAL A 250 -25.28 15.82 8.48
C VAL A 250 -25.68 14.37 8.72
N ILE A 251 -24.94 13.65 9.55
CA ILE A 251 -25.40 12.38 10.11
C ILE A 251 -26.32 12.68 11.28
N LEU A 252 -27.58 12.30 11.16
CA LEU A 252 -28.63 12.45 12.16
C LEU A 252 -28.83 11.13 12.89
N PHE A 253 -28.31 11.04 14.11
CA PHE A 253 -28.40 9.83 14.93
C PHE A 253 -29.10 10.15 16.26
N ALA A 254 -30.43 10.26 16.19
CA ALA A 254 -31.29 10.62 17.32
C ALA A 254 -32.67 9.94 17.19
N PRO A 255 -33.40 9.75 18.31
CA PRO A 255 -34.77 9.24 18.25
C PRO A 255 -35.73 10.23 17.57
N PRO A 256 -36.89 9.78 17.08
CA PRO A 256 -37.90 10.62 16.46
C PRO A 256 -38.66 11.46 17.50
N SER A 257 -37.99 12.43 18.12
CA SER A 257 -38.55 13.36 19.13
C SER A 257 -38.90 14.72 18.51
N LYS A 258 -39.60 15.57 19.29
CA LYS A 258 -39.91 16.95 18.88
C LYS A 258 -38.67 17.78 18.54
N ASP A 259 -37.56 17.57 19.25
CA ASP A 259 -36.30 18.27 18.94
C ASP A 259 -35.67 17.79 17.64
N THR A 260 -35.80 16.50 17.30
CA THR A 260 -35.37 15.95 16.00
C THR A 260 -36.21 16.52 14.86
N GLU A 261 -37.54 16.61 15.03
CA GLU A 261 -38.44 17.25 14.06
C GLU A 261 -38.11 18.74 13.87
N LYS A 262 -37.86 19.45 14.98
CA LYS A 262 -37.43 20.85 14.96
C LYS A 262 -36.09 21.02 14.25
N PHE A 263 -35.13 20.13 14.47
CA PHE A 263 -33.84 20.14 13.77
C PHE A 263 -34.01 19.96 12.26
N VAL A 264 -34.80 18.97 11.82
CA VAL A 264 -35.07 18.74 10.39
C VAL A 264 -35.72 19.97 9.75
N ARG A 265 -36.71 20.57 10.42
CA ARG A 265 -37.34 21.82 9.95
C ARG A 265 -36.31 22.94 9.78
N MET A 266 -35.42 23.12 10.74
CA MET A 266 -34.37 24.14 10.68
C MET A 266 -33.36 23.88 9.58
N VAL A 267 -32.98 22.62 9.31
CA VAL A 267 -32.08 22.25 8.19
C VAL A 267 -32.64 22.74 6.87
N VAL A 268 -33.94 22.52 6.64
CA VAL A 268 -34.64 22.94 5.41
C VAL A 268 -34.85 24.45 5.36
N SER A 269 -35.12 25.08 6.50
CA SER A 269 -35.49 26.51 6.57
C SER A 269 -34.30 27.47 6.49
N ASP A 270 -33.13 27.09 7.03
CA ASP A 270 -31.96 27.96 7.09
C ASP A 270 -31.18 27.91 5.77
N ALA A 271 -30.93 29.08 5.17
CA ALA A 271 -30.22 29.20 3.90
C ALA A 271 -28.79 28.62 3.93
N ARG A 272 -28.21 28.45 5.12
CA ARG A 272 -26.87 27.87 5.30
C ARG A 272 -26.88 26.34 5.29
N THR A 273 -28.04 25.70 5.45
CA THR A 273 -28.15 24.23 5.57
C THR A 273 -29.16 23.62 4.59
N ASN A 274 -29.98 24.41 3.91
CA ASN A 274 -31.04 23.93 3.03
C ASN A 274 -30.56 23.10 1.82
N LYS A 275 -29.26 23.12 1.51
CA LYS A 275 -28.61 22.27 0.50
C LYS A 275 -27.83 21.10 1.09
N ALA A 276 -27.80 20.96 2.42
CA ALA A 276 -27.06 19.91 3.08
C ALA A 276 -27.76 18.57 2.89
N PHE A 277 -26.98 17.50 2.70
CA PHE A 277 -27.51 16.14 2.72
C PHE A 277 -27.86 15.74 4.16
N LEU A 278 -28.96 15.02 4.35
CA LEU A 278 -29.33 14.48 5.66
C LEU A 278 -29.24 12.96 5.64
N LEU A 279 -28.35 12.39 6.44
CA LEU A 279 -28.06 10.96 6.50
C LEU A 279 -28.62 10.38 7.80
N ALA A 280 -29.48 9.38 7.75
CA ALA A 280 -30.15 8.85 8.94
C ALA A 280 -30.20 7.31 9.00
N PRO A 281 -30.14 6.70 10.20
CA PRO A 281 -30.29 5.26 10.39
C PRO A 281 -31.72 4.80 10.10
N SER A 282 -31.89 3.50 9.97
CA SER A 282 -33.17 2.86 9.61
C SER A 282 -34.33 3.15 10.55
N ILE A 283 -34.08 3.44 11.83
CA ILE A 283 -35.16 3.79 12.75
C ILE A 283 -35.84 5.11 12.38
N LEU A 284 -35.06 6.08 11.87
CA LEU A 284 -35.59 7.36 11.42
C LEU A 284 -36.25 7.25 10.04
N GLN A 285 -35.96 6.20 9.28
CA GLN A 285 -36.62 5.93 8.00
C GLN A 285 -38.15 5.92 8.15
N LEU A 286 -38.65 5.44 9.29
CA LEU A 286 -40.07 5.37 9.63
C LEU A 286 -40.78 6.73 9.66
N VAL A 287 -40.06 7.81 9.95
CA VAL A 287 -40.68 9.14 10.14
C VAL A 287 -40.05 10.21 9.26
N MET A 288 -38.89 9.95 8.67
CA MET A 288 -38.10 10.95 7.95
C MET A 288 -38.86 11.50 6.75
N GLU A 289 -39.54 10.65 5.99
CA GLU A 289 -40.31 11.08 4.83
C GLU A 289 -41.35 12.13 5.21
N ARG A 290 -42.18 11.83 6.22
CA ARG A 290 -43.18 12.76 6.78
C ARG A 290 -42.52 14.04 7.28
N MET A 291 -41.49 13.92 8.14
CA MET A 291 -40.79 15.06 8.72
C MET A 291 -40.21 15.98 7.64
N TRP A 292 -39.61 15.41 6.60
CA TRP A 292 -39.01 16.14 5.49
C TRP A 292 -40.07 16.82 4.63
N ARG A 293 -41.15 16.10 4.29
CA ARG A 293 -42.29 16.63 3.53
C ARG A 293 -42.94 17.81 4.25
N GLU A 294 -43.22 17.66 5.55
CA GLU A 294 -43.77 18.74 6.38
C GLU A 294 -42.81 19.92 6.48
N ALA A 295 -41.51 19.68 6.68
CA ALA A 295 -40.50 20.73 6.72
C ALA A 295 -40.45 21.55 5.42
N LEU A 296 -40.48 20.88 4.26
CA LEU A 296 -40.51 21.54 2.94
C LEU A 296 -41.79 22.36 2.75
N ASN A 297 -42.94 21.83 3.13
CA ASN A 297 -44.24 22.51 3.03
C ASN A 297 -44.27 23.80 3.86
N VAL A 298 -43.72 23.76 5.08
CA VAL A 298 -43.68 24.93 5.98
C VAL A 298 -42.92 26.11 5.37
N VAL A 299 -41.87 25.86 4.60
CA VAL A 299 -41.07 26.92 3.97
C VAL A 299 -41.31 27.08 2.46
N SER A 300 -42.28 26.34 1.91
CA SER A 300 -42.55 26.32 0.46
C SER A 300 -41.30 26.04 -0.39
N ALA A 301 -40.42 25.14 0.08
CA ALA A 301 -39.21 24.76 -0.62
C ALA A 301 -39.46 23.56 -1.55
N PRO A 302 -38.79 23.49 -2.72
CA PRO A 302 -38.90 22.34 -3.60
C PRO A 302 -38.20 21.12 -3.01
N PHE A 303 -38.74 19.94 -3.28
CA PHE A 303 -38.07 18.67 -2.99
C PHE A 303 -36.83 18.51 -3.89
N VAL A 304 -35.71 18.07 -3.32
CA VAL A 304 -34.47 17.77 -4.05
C VAL A 304 -34.21 16.27 -3.97
N SER A 305 -34.37 15.59 -5.11
CA SER A 305 -34.12 14.15 -5.26
C SER A 305 -32.69 13.81 -4.82
N GLY A 306 -32.54 12.84 -3.91
CA GLY A 306 -31.25 12.39 -3.39
C GLY A 306 -30.72 13.13 -2.15
N GLN A 307 -31.39 14.20 -1.69
CA GLN A 307 -30.88 14.99 -0.55
C GLN A 307 -30.98 14.26 0.79
N VAL A 308 -31.98 13.40 0.95
CA VAL A 308 -32.17 12.58 2.16
C VAL A 308 -31.66 11.17 1.89
N VAL A 309 -30.72 10.73 2.70
CA VAL A 309 -30.07 9.43 2.62
C VAL A 309 -30.47 8.62 3.86
N LEU A 310 -30.96 7.41 3.65
CA LEU A 310 -31.49 6.55 4.69
C LEU A 310 -30.85 5.18 4.62
N VAL A 311 -30.80 4.48 5.76
CA VAL A 311 -30.31 3.10 5.81
C VAL A 311 -31.49 2.15 5.92
N GLY A 312 -31.49 1.09 5.11
CA GLY A 312 -32.46 0.00 5.16
C GLY A 312 -31.90 -1.28 5.79
N ILE A 313 -32.78 -2.05 6.41
CA ILE A 313 -32.46 -3.28 7.16
C ILE A 313 -32.63 -4.59 6.37
N ASN A 314 -33.25 -4.51 5.19
CA ASN A 314 -33.49 -5.60 4.24
C ASN A 314 -33.80 -5.00 2.85
N PRO A 315 -33.75 -5.79 1.75
CA PRO A 315 -34.12 -5.33 0.41
C PRO A 315 -35.54 -4.74 0.36
N LEU A 316 -35.79 -3.86 -0.62
CA LEU A 316 -37.12 -3.28 -0.85
C LEU A 316 -38.10 -4.35 -1.31
N ALA A 317 -39.38 -4.18 -0.97
CA ALA A 317 -40.46 -5.08 -1.41
C ALA A 317 -40.61 -5.14 -2.94
N THR A 318 -40.12 -4.11 -3.64
CA THR A 318 -40.13 -3.98 -5.11
C THR A 318 -38.88 -4.56 -5.77
N ASP A 319 -37.85 -4.92 -5.01
CA ASP A 319 -36.58 -5.40 -5.54
C ASP A 319 -36.63 -6.89 -5.91
N THR A 320 -37.18 -7.15 -7.09
CA THR A 320 -37.33 -8.51 -7.65
C THR A 320 -36.02 -9.10 -8.17
N GLN A 321 -34.88 -8.47 -7.95
CA GLN A 321 -33.59 -9.15 -8.20
C GLN A 321 -33.38 -10.29 -7.21
N TYR A 322 -33.93 -10.16 -5.99
CA TYR A 322 -33.87 -11.17 -4.96
C TYR A 322 -34.97 -12.24 -5.12
N HIS A 323 -34.59 -13.51 -5.08
CA HIS A 323 -35.51 -14.64 -5.05
C HIS A 323 -36.39 -14.61 -3.79
N ALA A 324 -35.81 -14.23 -2.64
CA ALA A 324 -36.56 -14.05 -1.40
C ALA A 324 -37.69 -13.02 -1.56
N ILE A 325 -37.43 -11.92 -2.26
CA ILE A 325 -38.44 -10.87 -2.47
C ILE A 325 -39.55 -11.36 -3.39
N LYS A 326 -39.26 -12.08 -4.48
CA LYS A 326 -40.31 -12.68 -5.32
C LYS A 326 -41.26 -13.58 -4.51
N ARG A 327 -40.70 -14.44 -3.66
CA ARG A 327 -41.51 -15.33 -2.79
C ARG A 327 -42.27 -14.56 -1.71
N PHE A 328 -41.68 -13.52 -1.16
CA PHE A 328 -42.37 -12.59 -0.26
C PHE A 328 -43.61 -11.99 -0.94
N GLN A 329 -43.47 -11.49 -2.17
CA GLN A 329 -44.59 -10.86 -2.91
C GLN A 329 -45.75 -11.84 -3.09
N GLU A 330 -45.46 -13.10 -3.43
CA GLU A 330 -46.47 -14.16 -3.57
C GLU A 330 -47.18 -14.46 -2.24
N ASN A 331 -46.42 -14.66 -1.17
CA ASN A 331 -46.94 -14.97 0.15
C ASN A 331 -47.83 -13.86 0.70
N VAL A 332 -47.37 -12.61 0.60
CA VAL A 332 -48.10 -11.46 1.12
C VAL A 332 -49.36 -11.18 0.32
N ARG A 333 -49.32 -11.20 -1.03
CA ARG A 333 -50.54 -11.02 -1.85
C ARG A 333 -51.59 -12.08 -1.51
N SER A 334 -51.18 -13.34 -1.33
CA SER A 334 -52.10 -14.42 -0.93
C SER A 334 -52.69 -14.19 0.47
N TYR A 335 -51.87 -13.74 1.42
CA TYR A 335 -52.31 -13.44 2.79
C TYR A 335 -53.30 -12.26 2.84
N LEU A 336 -52.98 -11.15 2.18
CA LEU A 336 -53.84 -9.96 2.15
C LEU A 336 -55.20 -10.27 1.51
N LYS A 337 -55.22 -11.04 0.41
CA LYS A 337 -56.48 -11.51 -0.24
C LYS A 337 -57.36 -12.35 0.68
N SER A 338 -56.75 -13.15 1.55
CA SER A 338 -57.48 -14.02 2.49
C SER A 338 -57.84 -13.33 3.82
N HIS A 339 -57.31 -12.13 4.08
CA HIS A 339 -57.49 -11.39 5.33
C HIS A 339 -57.82 -9.90 5.05
N PRO A 340 -59.02 -9.60 4.52
CA PRO A 340 -59.40 -8.23 4.09
C PRO A 340 -59.52 -7.22 5.24
N GLY A 341 -59.39 -7.66 6.50
CA GLY A 341 -59.38 -6.79 7.68
C GLY A 341 -58.02 -6.18 8.03
N VAL A 342 -56.96 -6.51 7.27
CA VAL A 342 -55.65 -5.85 7.39
C VAL A 342 -55.71 -4.53 6.61
N THR A 343 -55.67 -3.40 7.31
CA THR A 343 -56.04 -2.08 6.80
C THR A 343 -54.89 -1.20 6.32
N VAL A 344 -53.63 -1.63 6.53
CA VAL A 344 -52.41 -0.88 6.17
C VAL A 344 -52.48 -0.27 4.76
N PHE A 345 -53.18 -0.92 3.82
CA PHE A 345 -53.16 -0.58 2.40
C PHE A 345 -54.51 -0.29 1.75
N ASN A 346 -55.51 0.09 2.54
CA ASN A 346 -56.79 0.62 2.05
C ASN A 346 -57.39 -0.16 0.86
N SER A 347 -57.36 -1.49 0.93
CA SER A 347 -57.96 -2.45 -0.01
C SER A 347 -57.40 -2.54 -1.45
N SER A 348 -56.20 -2.03 -1.75
CA SER A 348 -55.47 -2.44 -2.97
C SER A 348 -54.57 -3.66 -2.70
N ASP A 349 -54.58 -4.64 -3.61
CA ASP A 349 -53.81 -5.90 -3.57
C ASP A 349 -52.26 -5.75 -3.55
N ASP A 350 -51.73 -4.53 -3.42
CA ASP A 350 -50.32 -4.23 -3.66
C ASP A 350 -49.67 -3.38 -2.55
N PHE A 351 -48.59 -3.91 -1.99
CA PHE A 351 -47.77 -3.32 -0.91
C PHE A 351 -46.65 -2.42 -1.46
N ASP A 352 -46.70 -2.08 -2.74
CA ASP A 352 -45.66 -1.35 -3.48
C ASP A 352 -45.90 0.17 -3.55
N HIS A 353 -47.02 0.67 -3.01
CA HIS A 353 -47.34 2.11 -2.99
C HIS A 353 -46.61 2.89 -1.88
N ASP A 354 -46.10 2.21 -0.86
CA ASP A 354 -45.27 2.80 0.21
C ASP A 354 -44.02 1.91 0.47
N ASP A 355 -42.82 2.49 0.30
CA ASP A 355 -41.57 1.73 0.45
C ASP A 355 -41.24 1.37 1.90
N ILE A 356 -41.73 2.13 2.88
CA ILE A 356 -41.50 1.89 4.31
C ILE A 356 -42.36 0.72 4.76
N ASP A 357 -43.65 0.77 4.48
CA ASP A 357 -44.58 -0.30 4.84
C ASP A 357 -44.19 -1.61 4.16
N GLY A 358 -43.88 -1.56 2.86
CA GLY A 358 -43.37 -2.71 2.12
C GLY A 358 -42.09 -3.28 2.75
N GLN A 359 -41.14 -2.44 3.14
CA GLN A 359 -39.91 -2.91 3.80
C GLN A 359 -40.18 -3.58 5.15
N LEU A 360 -41.08 -3.01 5.97
CA LEU A 360 -41.47 -3.55 7.27
C LEU A 360 -42.16 -4.91 7.13
N MET A 361 -43.00 -5.09 6.10
CA MET A 361 -43.56 -6.39 5.77
C MET A 361 -42.48 -7.39 5.37
N VAL A 362 -41.51 -6.99 4.54
CA VAL A 362 -40.38 -7.86 4.17
C VAL A 362 -39.64 -8.29 5.44
N TYR A 363 -39.34 -7.35 6.36
CA TYR A 363 -38.72 -7.69 7.64
C TYR A 363 -39.55 -8.72 8.40
N GLY A 364 -40.83 -8.46 8.64
CA GLY A 364 -41.73 -9.37 9.35
C GLY A 364 -41.79 -10.76 8.70
N TRP A 365 -41.88 -10.80 7.37
CA TRP A 365 -41.86 -12.04 6.59
C TRP A 365 -40.56 -12.82 6.81
N LEU A 366 -39.40 -12.16 6.69
CA LEU A 366 -38.09 -12.77 6.96
C LEU A 366 -38.01 -13.32 8.39
N VAL A 367 -38.54 -12.60 9.39
CA VAL A 367 -38.62 -13.13 10.76
C VAL A 367 -39.43 -14.42 10.83
N GLY A 368 -40.56 -14.49 10.12
CA GLY A 368 -41.40 -15.68 10.05
C GLY A 368 -40.69 -16.86 9.36
N GLU A 369 -39.94 -16.59 8.30
CA GLU A 369 -39.15 -17.60 7.57
C GLU A 369 -38.06 -18.19 8.48
N VAL A 370 -37.29 -17.33 9.15
CA VAL A 370 -36.21 -17.73 10.05
C VAL A 370 -36.76 -18.46 11.28
N LEU A 371 -37.86 -17.98 11.87
CA LEU A 371 -38.52 -18.67 12.98
C LEU A 371 -39.02 -20.06 12.57
N SER A 372 -39.57 -20.20 11.36
CA SER A 372 -40.02 -21.49 10.85
C SER A 372 -38.86 -22.49 10.74
N GLN A 373 -37.69 -22.04 10.27
CA GLN A 373 -36.46 -22.85 10.27
C GLN A 373 -35.92 -23.13 11.69
N ALA A 374 -36.07 -22.18 12.62
CA ALA A 374 -35.69 -22.38 14.02
C ALA A 374 -36.51 -23.51 14.67
N LEU A 375 -37.81 -23.53 14.39
CA LEU A 375 -38.80 -24.47 14.91
C LEU A 375 -38.83 -25.84 14.23
N SER A 376 -38.10 -26.04 13.13
CA SER A 376 -38.24 -27.26 12.31
C SER A 376 -37.79 -28.55 12.99
N ALA A 377 -37.04 -28.45 14.10
CA ALA A 377 -36.51 -29.59 14.84
C ALA A 377 -37.25 -29.78 16.17
N SER A 378 -38.10 -30.82 16.23
CA SER A 378 -39.00 -31.12 17.36
C SER A 378 -38.28 -31.37 18.68
N GLU A 379 -37.07 -31.92 18.61
CA GLU A 379 -36.26 -32.32 19.77
C GLU A 379 -35.92 -31.11 20.66
N TRP A 380 -35.83 -29.92 20.07
CA TRP A 380 -35.48 -28.68 20.75
C TRP A 380 -36.69 -27.89 21.29
N LEU A 381 -37.91 -28.41 21.14
CA LEU A 381 -39.15 -27.75 21.61
C LEU A 381 -39.69 -28.33 22.92
N SER A 382 -38.85 -29.07 23.65
CA SER A 382 -39.19 -29.70 24.93
C SER A 382 -39.25 -28.72 26.10
N SER A 383 -38.40 -27.69 26.10
CA SER A 383 -38.37 -26.62 27.10
C SER A 383 -37.86 -25.30 26.51
N ARG A 384 -38.03 -24.20 27.24
CA ARG A 384 -37.56 -22.86 26.81
C ARG A 384 -36.03 -22.83 26.71
N GLU A 385 -35.36 -23.53 27.62
CA GLU A 385 -33.90 -23.70 27.67
C GLU A 385 -33.41 -24.48 26.45
N ALA A 386 -34.03 -25.63 26.14
CA ALA A 386 -33.66 -26.43 24.97
C ALA A 386 -33.81 -25.64 23.66
N PHE A 387 -34.90 -24.86 23.53
CA PHE A 387 -35.08 -24.02 22.35
C PHE A 387 -34.00 -22.94 22.26
N MET A 388 -33.71 -22.25 23.37
CA MET A 388 -32.67 -21.23 23.44
C MET A 388 -31.28 -21.80 23.12
N GLU A 389 -30.91 -22.96 23.66
CA GLU A 389 -29.66 -23.63 23.32
C GLU A 389 -29.58 -23.93 21.82
N SER A 390 -30.67 -24.43 21.24
CA SER A 390 -30.71 -24.75 19.82
C SER A 390 -30.47 -23.54 18.92
N LEU A 391 -30.86 -22.32 19.34
CA LEU A 391 -30.67 -21.10 18.54
C LEU A 391 -29.19 -20.71 18.39
N TYR A 392 -28.34 -21.14 19.32
CA TYR A 392 -26.92 -20.80 19.38
C TYR A 392 -26.00 -22.02 19.16
N ASP A 393 -26.55 -23.15 18.72
CA ASP A 393 -25.78 -24.33 18.29
C ASP A 393 -25.28 -24.17 16.85
N GLN A 394 -24.36 -23.21 16.65
CA GLN A 394 -23.72 -22.91 15.35
C GLN A 394 -24.72 -22.71 14.19
N ARG A 395 -25.86 -22.05 14.46
CA ARG A 395 -26.93 -21.91 13.46
C ARG A 395 -26.62 -20.86 12.39
N ARG A 396 -27.04 -21.18 11.17
CA ARG A 396 -27.13 -20.28 10.01
C ARG A 396 -28.47 -20.52 9.33
N TYR A 397 -29.16 -19.44 8.98
CA TYR A 397 -30.38 -19.53 8.17
C TYR A 397 -30.14 -18.96 6.79
N VAL A 398 -30.66 -19.67 5.80
CA VAL A 398 -30.65 -19.23 4.41
C VAL A 398 -32.10 -19.15 3.96
N VAL A 399 -32.55 -17.95 3.65
CA VAL A 399 -33.88 -17.66 3.11
C VAL A 399 -33.67 -17.28 1.64
N ASP A 400 -33.78 -18.28 0.78
CA ASP A 400 -33.46 -18.19 -0.65
C ASP A 400 -32.04 -17.66 -0.88
N ASP A 401 -31.89 -16.37 -1.18
CA ASP A 401 -30.63 -15.66 -1.44
C ASP A 401 -30.20 -14.72 -0.30
N LEU A 402 -30.90 -14.74 0.84
CA LEU A 402 -30.58 -13.96 2.04
C LEU A 402 -30.05 -14.88 3.16
N VAL A 403 -29.00 -14.44 3.85
CA VAL A 403 -28.32 -15.22 4.90
C VAL A 403 -28.40 -14.48 6.24
N PHE A 404 -28.77 -15.21 7.30
CA PHE A 404 -28.83 -14.71 8.67
C PHE A 404 -27.99 -15.60 9.58
N GLY A 405 -27.07 -14.98 10.33
CA GLY A 405 -26.10 -15.65 11.18
C GLY A 405 -24.66 -15.36 10.74
N ASP A 406 -23.67 -16.13 11.19
CA ASP A 406 -23.78 -17.29 12.08
C ASP A 406 -24.14 -16.89 13.53
N TYR A 407 -24.86 -17.78 14.22
CA TYR A 407 -25.17 -17.66 15.64
C TYR A 407 -24.41 -18.72 16.42
N GLY A 408 -23.94 -18.37 17.61
CA GLY A 408 -23.09 -19.28 18.36
C GLY A 408 -23.03 -18.95 19.84
N ASN A 409 -23.00 -19.99 20.68
CA ASN A 409 -22.87 -19.87 22.13
C ASN A 409 -21.40 -19.70 22.54
N GLU A 410 -21.08 -19.92 23.81
CA GLU A 410 -19.70 -20.00 24.28
C GLU A 410 -18.97 -21.16 23.59
N CYS A 411 -17.81 -20.86 23.02
CA CYS A 411 -16.95 -21.87 22.41
C CYS A 411 -16.04 -22.53 23.44
N VAL A 412 -15.82 -23.83 23.28
CA VAL A 412 -14.91 -24.62 24.11
C VAL A 412 -13.60 -24.91 23.35
N GLY A 413 -12.47 -24.80 24.04
CA GLY A 413 -11.15 -25.14 23.49
C GLY A 413 -10.80 -24.36 22.21
N LEU A 414 -10.39 -25.08 21.16
CA LEU A 414 -9.97 -24.50 19.87
C LEU A 414 -11.11 -24.30 18.87
N ALA A 415 -12.38 -24.48 19.27
CA ALA A 415 -13.52 -24.39 18.35
C ALA A 415 -13.56 -23.05 17.60
N ALA A 416 -13.31 -21.93 18.28
CA ALA A 416 -13.24 -20.60 17.68
C ALA A 416 -12.17 -20.52 16.58
N ALA A 417 -10.98 -21.08 16.83
CA ALA A 417 -9.87 -21.10 15.88
C ALA A 417 -10.13 -21.99 14.66
N HIS A 418 -11.04 -22.96 14.79
CA HIS A 418 -11.48 -23.83 13.69
C HIS A 418 -12.73 -23.30 12.97
N GLY A 419 -13.16 -22.07 13.27
CA GLY A 419 -14.25 -21.38 12.57
C GLY A 419 -15.62 -21.44 13.24
N ALA A 420 -15.72 -21.93 14.48
CA ALA A 420 -16.96 -21.82 15.25
C ALA A 420 -17.24 -20.35 15.61
N MET A 421 -18.49 -19.93 15.45
CA MET A 421 -18.94 -18.62 15.90
C MET A 421 -19.16 -18.66 17.41
N CYS A 422 -18.62 -17.68 18.13
CA CYS A 422 -18.65 -17.67 19.60
C CYS A 422 -19.34 -16.41 20.12
N ARG A 423 -20.22 -16.58 21.10
CA ARG A 423 -20.96 -15.47 21.74
C ARG A 423 -21.58 -14.53 20.71
N CYS A 424 -22.28 -15.10 19.73
CA CYS A 424 -22.90 -14.34 18.66
C CYS A 424 -24.42 -14.43 18.61
N ASN A 425 -25.06 -13.28 18.75
CA ASN A 425 -26.50 -13.10 18.67
C ASN A 425 -26.94 -12.10 17.58
N GLN A 426 -26.07 -11.79 16.61
CA GLN A 426 -26.30 -10.82 15.55
C GLN A 426 -26.29 -11.50 14.17
N GLY A 427 -27.45 -11.58 13.52
CA GLY A 427 -27.58 -12.26 12.23
C GLY A 427 -27.45 -11.40 10.99
N GLY A 428 -27.80 -10.11 11.07
CA GLY A 428 -27.82 -9.23 9.91
C GLY A 428 -26.41 -8.77 9.54
N LYS A 429 -26.02 -9.01 8.28
CA LYS A 429 -24.68 -8.68 7.76
C LYS A 429 -24.69 -7.67 6.62
N VAL A 430 -25.85 -7.26 6.12
CA VAL A 430 -25.96 -6.35 4.97
C VAL A 430 -26.68 -5.07 5.39
N VAL A 431 -26.11 -3.94 5.00
CA VAL A 431 -26.67 -2.60 5.15
C VAL A 431 -26.96 -2.04 3.78
N HIS A 432 -28.17 -1.54 3.56
CA HIS A 432 -28.57 -0.91 2.30
C HIS A 432 -28.65 0.61 2.52
N VAL A 433 -27.74 1.39 1.96
CA VAL A 433 -27.89 2.85 1.90
C VAL A 433 -28.81 3.20 0.73
N ARG A 434 -29.79 4.05 1.01
CA ARG A 434 -30.84 4.47 0.10
C ARG A 434 -30.93 5.98 0.04
N VAL A 435 -31.51 6.46 -1.04
CA VAL A 435 -31.83 7.86 -1.25
C VAL A 435 -33.33 8.03 -1.42
N LEU A 436 -33.87 9.11 -0.85
CA LEU A 436 -35.23 9.55 -1.10
C LEU A 436 -35.27 10.30 -2.43
N THR A 437 -36.13 9.84 -3.35
CA THR A 437 -36.25 10.32 -4.72
C THR A 437 -37.63 10.92 -4.98
N ASP A 438 -37.87 11.37 -6.22
CA ASP A 438 -39.13 12.01 -6.61
C ASP A 438 -40.34 11.12 -6.29
N GLY A 439 -41.42 11.74 -5.84
CA GLY A 439 -42.57 11.00 -5.30
C GLY A 439 -42.33 10.42 -3.90
N TYR A 440 -41.26 10.81 -3.22
CA TYR A 440 -40.86 10.33 -1.89
C TYR A 440 -40.58 8.82 -1.86
N ARG A 441 -40.07 8.28 -2.97
CA ARG A 441 -39.74 6.87 -3.12
C ARG A 441 -38.29 6.59 -2.74
N LEU A 442 -38.03 5.44 -2.14
CA LEU A 442 -36.70 4.99 -1.80
C LEU A 442 -36.07 4.24 -2.96
N ARG A 443 -34.83 4.62 -3.29
CA ARG A 443 -33.99 3.88 -4.24
C ARG A 443 -32.69 3.49 -3.54
N ASP A 444 -32.22 2.27 -3.79
CA ASP A 444 -30.87 1.89 -3.37
C ASP A 444 -29.85 2.85 -3.99
N ALA A 445 -28.96 3.37 -3.14
CA ALA A 445 -27.97 4.35 -3.55
C ALA A 445 -26.83 3.65 -4.30
N ASP A 446 -26.26 4.35 -5.28
CA ASP A 446 -25.07 3.85 -5.98
C ASP A 446 -23.93 3.67 -4.98
N SER A 447 -23.25 2.51 -5.02
CA SER A 447 -22.25 2.10 -4.02
C SER A 447 -22.76 2.09 -2.56
N GLY A 448 -24.08 2.00 -2.39
CA GLY A 448 -24.78 2.11 -1.11
C GLY A 448 -24.91 0.82 -0.31
N MET A 449 -24.57 -0.34 -0.88
CA MET A 449 -24.61 -1.60 -0.13
C MET A 449 -23.29 -1.84 0.62
N MET A 450 -23.38 -2.21 1.89
CA MET A 450 -22.23 -2.57 2.72
C MET A 450 -22.48 -3.92 3.40
N MET A 451 -21.56 -4.88 3.20
CA MET A 451 -21.63 -6.23 3.77
C MET A 451 -20.51 -6.44 4.78
N PHE A 452 -20.82 -7.05 5.92
CA PHE A 452 -19.87 -7.39 6.98
C PHE A 452 -19.43 -8.85 6.89
N ASP A 453 -18.18 -9.13 7.25
CA ASP A 453 -17.64 -10.50 7.25
C ASP A 453 -18.46 -11.41 8.18
N SER A 454 -18.89 -12.56 7.64
CA SER A 454 -19.60 -13.60 8.37
C SER A 454 -18.79 -14.17 9.55
N SER A 455 -17.45 -14.10 9.49
CA SER A 455 -16.56 -14.55 10.58
C SER A 455 -16.60 -13.65 11.82
N GLN A 456 -17.11 -12.42 11.69
CA GLN A 456 -17.21 -11.46 12.78
C GLN A 456 -18.66 -11.29 13.23
N CYS A 457 -18.91 -11.49 14.52
CA CYS A 457 -20.25 -11.28 15.06
C CYS A 457 -20.63 -9.79 15.12
N TYR A 458 -19.77 -8.98 15.74
CA TYR A 458 -20.06 -7.59 16.09
C TYR A 458 -19.30 -6.61 15.20
N SER A 459 -20.00 -5.61 14.69
CA SER A 459 -19.45 -4.61 13.78
C SER A 459 -18.53 -3.59 14.47
N ASN A 460 -18.52 -3.52 15.80
CA ASN A 460 -17.66 -2.61 16.56
C ASN A 460 -16.16 -2.95 16.51
N ARG A 461 -15.81 -4.17 16.06
CA ARG A 461 -14.44 -4.62 15.82
C ARG A 461 -13.98 -4.43 14.37
N VAL A 462 -14.89 -3.97 13.50
CA VAL A 462 -14.60 -3.77 12.08
C VAL A 462 -13.81 -2.49 11.93
N ASP A 463 -12.60 -2.60 11.40
CA ASP A 463 -11.76 -1.46 11.08
C ASP A 463 -12.20 -0.91 9.71
N VAL A 464 -12.99 0.17 9.72
CA VAL A 464 -13.36 0.87 8.47
C VAL A 464 -12.17 1.71 8.05
N ARG A 465 -11.52 1.32 6.96
CA ARG A 465 -10.39 2.05 6.39
C ARG A 465 -10.89 3.28 5.61
N ALA A 466 -10.07 4.33 5.56
CA ALA A 466 -10.40 5.56 4.85
C ALA A 466 -10.73 5.30 3.36
N PRO A 467 -11.86 5.82 2.84
CA PRO A 467 -12.13 5.89 1.41
C PRO A 467 -11.03 6.64 0.65
N PHE A 468 -10.78 6.23 -0.60
CA PHE A 468 -9.97 6.96 -1.56
C PHE A 468 -10.90 7.52 -2.64
N SER A 469 -10.86 8.83 -2.82
CA SER A 469 -11.72 9.57 -3.73
C SER A 469 -10.93 10.10 -4.92
N ALA A 470 -11.28 9.61 -6.10
CA ALA A 470 -10.64 9.97 -7.35
C ALA A 470 -11.63 10.63 -8.33
N VAL A 471 -11.13 11.52 -9.18
CA VAL A 471 -11.93 12.15 -10.24
C VAL A 471 -11.32 11.96 -11.62
N LEU A 472 -12.18 11.92 -12.63
CA LEU A 472 -11.81 11.88 -14.04
C LEU A 472 -12.58 12.94 -14.82
N PHE A 473 -11.96 13.55 -15.82
CA PHE A 473 -12.59 14.62 -16.60
C PHE A 473 -13.15 14.12 -17.94
N LYS A 474 -14.42 14.45 -18.21
CA LYS A 474 -15.10 14.24 -19.49
C LYS A 474 -15.22 15.57 -20.23
N VAL A 475 -14.39 15.77 -21.24
CA VAL A 475 -14.18 17.06 -21.91
C VAL A 475 -15.15 17.25 -23.08
N THR A 476 -16.12 18.16 -22.97
CA THR A 476 -17.29 18.23 -23.87
C THR A 476 -17.04 18.78 -25.27
N ASP A 477 -16.06 19.64 -25.42
CA ASP A 477 -15.71 20.36 -26.65
C ASP A 477 -14.56 19.71 -27.43
N ASP A 478 -14.02 18.61 -26.91
CA ASP A 478 -12.97 17.82 -27.54
C ASP A 478 -13.42 16.34 -27.64
N PRO A 479 -13.89 15.89 -28.82
CA PRO A 479 -14.39 14.53 -29.01
C PRO A 479 -13.36 13.43 -28.70
N VAL A 480 -12.08 13.74 -28.88
CA VAL A 480 -10.98 12.81 -28.63
C VAL A 480 -10.80 12.62 -27.14
N ALA A 481 -10.72 13.74 -26.42
CA ALA A 481 -10.61 13.73 -24.97
C ALA A 481 -11.84 13.09 -24.32
N MET A 482 -13.05 13.36 -24.84
CA MET A 482 -14.28 12.72 -24.38
C MET A 482 -14.24 11.20 -24.56
N ASN A 483 -13.95 10.70 -25.76
CA ASN A 483 -13.94 9.25 -26.01
C ASN A 483 -12.85 8.55 -25.18
N ALA A 484 -11.66 9.18 -25.04
CA ALA A 484 -10.60 8.64 -24.21
C ALA A 484 -10.99 8.60 -22.72
N ALA A 485 -11.59 9.67 -22.21
CA ALA A 485 -12.12 9.72 -20.85
C ALA A 485 -13.18 8.64 -20.60
N GLU A 486 -14.11 8.41 -21.54
CA GLU A 486 -15.13 7.36 -21.40
C GLU A 486 -14.54 5.95 -21.39
N GLU A 487 -13.55 5.66 -22.23
CA GLU A 487 -12.90 4.34 -22.26
C GLU A 487 -12.11 4.09 -20.97
N MET A 488 -11.39 5.10 -20.47
CA MET A 488 -10.67 5.00 -19.20
C MET A 488 -11.63 4.85 -18.02
N ASP A 489 -12.70 5.64 -17.96
CA ASP A 489 -13.76 5.56 -16.93
C ASP A 489 -14.37 4.14 -16.86
N ARG A 490 -14.64 3.53 -18.02
CA ARG A 490 -15.09 2.13 -18.08
C ARG A 490 -14.07 1.19 -17.43
N GLY A 491 -12.79 1.30 -17.79
CA GLY A 491 -11.73 0.50 -17.20
C GLY A 491 -11.58 0.68 -15.69
N SER A 492 -11.64 1.92 -15.23
CA SER A 492 -11.57 2.32 -13.83
C SER A 492 -12.72 1.75 -12.99
N SER A 493 -13.95 1.84 -13.49
CA SER A 493 -15.16 1.40 -12.79
C SER A 493 -15.24 -0.12 -12.56
N LEU A 494 -14.45 -0.93 -13.30
CA LEU A 494 -14.42 -2.39 -13.14
C LEU A 494 -13.98 -2.85 -11.74
N LEU A 495 -13.29 -1.98 -10.99
CA LEU A 495 -12.77 -2.27 -9.65
C LEU A 495 -13.68 -1.81 -8.51
N GLU A 496 -14.82 -1.17 -8.80
CA GLU A 496 -15.76 -0.61 -7.80
C GLU A 496 -16.62 -1.67 -7.09
N ASN A 497 -16.26 -2.97 -7.16
CA ASN A 497 -17.10 -4.08 -6.66
C ASN A 497 -17.43 -4.00 -5.15
N ILE A 498 -18.70 -4.31 -4.85
CA ILE A 498 -19.51 -4.01 -3.66
C ILE A 498 -19.23 -4.90 -2.41
N ARG A 499 -18.32 -5.88 -2.48
CA ARG A 499 -18.01 -6.75 -1.32
C ARG A 499 -16.97 -6.09 -0.43
N VAL A 500 -17.34 -5.70 0.80
CA VAL A 500 -16.36 -5.12 1.74
C VAL A 500 -15.64 -6.20 2.56
N GLY A 501 -14.47 -6.58 2.03
CA GLY A 501 -13.18 -6.64 2.71
C GLY A 501 -12.27 -5.52 2.16
N GLU A 502 -10.95 -5.72 2.00
CA GLU A 502 -9.98 -4.72 1.46
C GLU A 502 -10.35 -4.10 0.10
N GLU A 503 -11.41 -4.58 -0.57
CA GLU A 503 -11.70 -4.29 -1.97
C GLU A 503 -12.55 -3.05 -2.26
N GLY A 504 -13.32 -2.52 -1.29
CA GLY A 504 -14.36 -1.48 -1.51
C GLY A 504 -14.01 -0.05 -1.08
N ARG A 505 -12.73 0.35 -1.17
CA ARG A 505 -12.22 1.67 -0.73
C ARG A 505 -12.09 2.71 -1.85
N LEU A 506 -12.13 2.27 -3.10
CA LEU A 506 -11.91 3.10 -4.28
C LEU A 506 -13.25 3.68 -4.76
N PHE A 507 -13.34 5.00 -4.85
CA PHE A 507 -14.49 5.74 -5.38
C PHE A 507 -14.01 6.64 -6.51
N ILE A 508 -14.54 6.45 -7.72
CA ILE A 508 -14.15 7.23 -8.90
C ILE A 508 -15.37 7.98 -9.43
N ASN A 509 -15.22 9.27 -9.66
CA ASN A 509 -16.30 10.12 -10.17
C ASN A 509 -15.87 10.88 -11.42
N ALA A 510 -16.71 10.84 -12.46
CA ALA A 510 -16.51 11.64 -13.66
C ALA A 510 -17.09 13.05 -13.50
N ILE A 511 -16.33 14.07 -13.90
CA ILE A 511 -16.76 15.47 -13.97
C ILE A 511 -16.82 15.87 -15.44
N THR A 512 -17.97 16.36 -15.89
CA THR A 512 -18.19 16.76 -17.29
C THR A 512 -18.13 18.28 -17.44
N LEU A 513 -17.26 18.78 -18.32
CA LEU A 513 -17.01 20.22 -18.52
C LEU A 513 -16.25 20.49 -19.82
N PRO A 514 -16.22 21.72 -20.36
CA PRO A 514 -15.38 22.08 -21.50
C PRO A 514 -13.89 22.18 -21.10
N SER A 515 -13.00 22.08 -22.09
CA SER A 515 -11.55 22.10 -21.96
C SER A 515 -11.02 23.33 -21.22
N SER A 516 -11.59 24.51 -21.51
CA SER A 516 -11.26 25.78 -20.84
C SER A 516 -11.62 25.79 -19.35
N GLY A 517 -12.50 24.89 -18.93
CA GLY A 517 -12.99 24.78 -17.56
C GLY A 517 -12.19 23.86 -16.65
N ILE A 518 -11.22 23.07 -17.15
CA ILE A 518 -10.63 21.97 -16.35
C ILE A 518 -9.91 22.46 -15.10
N VAL A 519 -9.05 23.47 -15.22
CA VAL A 519 -8.31 24.00 -14.06
C VAL A 519 -9.25 24.61 -13.02
N SER A 520 -10.22 25.41 -13.45
CA SER A 520 -11.17 26.06 -12.54
C SER A 520 -12.16 25.06 -11.94
N GLY A 521 -12.55 24.04 -12.71
CA GLY A 521 -13.36 22.91 -12.30
C GLY A 521 -12.69 22.09 -11.20
N LEU A 522 -11.42 21.71 -11.38
CA LEU A 522 -10.66 20.99 -10.35
C LEU A 522 -10.48 21.80 -9.07
N LYS A 523 -10.12 23.09 -9.17
CA LYS A 523 -10.01 23.97 -7.99
C LYS A 523 -11.34 24.11 -7.25
N SER A 524 -12.44 24.26 -8.00
CA SER A 524 -13.79 24.27 -7.43
C SER A 524 -14.08 22.94 -6.73
N GLU A 525 -13.70 21.82 -7.33
CA GLU A 525 -13.91 20.49 -6.75
C GLU A 525 -13.14 20.32 -5.44
N LEU A 526 -11.85 20.60 -5.40
CA LEU A 526 -11.00 20.52 -4.20
C LEU A 526 -11.52 21.41 -3.05
N SER A 527 -12.17 22.53 -3.36
CA SER A 527 -12.77 23.42 -2.35
C SER A 527 -14.13 22.94 -1.81
N LYS A 528 -14.79 22.02 -2.51
CA LYS A 528 -16.17 21.60 -2.24
C LYS A 528 -16.29 20.12 -1.88
N ARG A 529 -15.37 19.28 -2.30
CA ARG A 529 -15.41 17.84 -2.11
C ARG A 529 -14.03 17.28 -1.77
N ILE A 530 -14.02 16.18 -1.04
CA ILE A 530 -12.81 15.36 -0.87
C ILE A 530 -12.42 14.86 -2.26
N THR A 531 -11.16 15.05 -2.64
CA THR A 531 -10.61 14.60 -3.92
C THR A 531 -9.11 14.38 -3.71
N ASP A 532 -8.73 13.11 -3.65
CA ASP A 532 -7.37 12.68 -3.33
C ASP A 532 -6.52 12.54 -4.59
N ALA A 533 -7.16 12.17 -5.71
CA ALA A 533 -6.47 12.02 -6.99
C ALA A 533 -7.31 12.39 -8.22
N VAL A 534 -6.61 12.68 -9.31
CA VAL A 534 -7.12 12.79 -10.68
C VAL A 534 -6.55 11.62 -11.49
N LEU A 535 -7.41 10.96 -12.26
CA LEU A 535 -7.03 9.91 -13.21
C LEU A 535 -7.51 10.27 -14.61
N GLY A 536 -6.80 9.77 -15.61
CA GLY A 536 -7.20 9.84 -17.00
C GLY A 536 -6.77 11.11 -17.73
N VAL A 537 -7.62 11.57 -18.65
CA VAL A 537 -7.28 12.63 -19.58
C VAL A 537 -7.22 13.98 -18.87
N VAL A 538 -6.10 14.70 -19.04
CA VAL A 538 -5.89 16.02 -18.45
C VAL A 538 -5.24 16.98 -19.44
N SER A 539 -5.42 18.27 -19.21
CA SER A 539 -4.58 19.28 -19.87
C SER A 539 -3.28 19.48 -19.09
N GLY A 540 -2.18 19.79 -19.78
CA GLY A 540 -0.88 20.00 -19.12
C GLY A 540 -0.90 21.07 -18.02
N SER A 541 -1.74 22.10 -18.16
CA SER A 541 -1.90 23.18 -17.16
C SER A 541 -2.52 22.74 -15.84
N VAL A 542 -3.24 21.61 -15.83
CA VAL A 542 -3.93 21.08 -14.64
C VAL A 542 -2.96 20.38 -13.71
N LEU A 543 -1.85 19.86 -14.24
CA LEU A 543 -0.81 19.16 -13.47
C LEU A 543 -0.15 20.05 -12.42
N ASP A 544 -0.23 21.37 -12.54
CA ASP A 544 0.35 22.32 -11.57
C ASP A 544 -0.58 22.63 -10.38
N VAL A 545 -1.78 22.05 -10.33
CA VAL A 545 -2.72 22.25 -9.21
C VAL A 545 -2.26 21.44 -7.99
N PRO A 546 -1.98 22.08 -6.84
CA PRO A 546 -1.53 21.39 -5.62
C PRO A 546 -2.70 20.74 -4.85
N GLY A 547 -2.37 19.89 -3.88
CA GLY A 547 -3.34 19.28 -2.96
C GLY A 547 -4.12 18.11 -3.56
N VAL A 548 -3.68 17.58 -4.71
CA VAL A 548 -4.26 16.42 -5.39
C VAL A 548 -3.15 15.65 -6.10
N ALA A 549 -3.24 14.32 -6.11
CA ALA A 549 -2.31 13.47 -6.86
C ALA A 549 -2.82 13.25 -8.30
N PHE A 550 -1.94 13.12 -9.27
CA PHE A 550 -2.29 12.68 -10.62
C PHE A 550 -1.72 11.28 -10.83
N ILE A 551 -2.56 10.30 -11.13
CA ILE A 551 -2.13 8.92 -11.37
C ILE A 551 -2.26 8.63 -12.86
N ASP A 552 -1.10 8.44 -13.50
CA ASP A 552 -0.92 8.24 -14.93
C ASP A 552 -1.75 9.18 -15.82
N PRO A 553 -1.54 10.51 -15.69
CA PRO A 553 -2.30 11.46 -16.48
C PRO A 553 -2.02 11.29 -17.98
N VAL A 554 -3.09 11.18 -18.78
CA VAL A 554 -3.00 11.14 -20.24
C VAL A 554 -3.14 12.56 -20.78
N VAL A 555 -2.06 13.10 -21.34
CA VAL A 555 -2.06 14.41 -21.97
C VAL A 555 -2.41 14.30 -23.45
N LEU A 556 -3.22 15.24 -23.95
CA LEU A 556 -3.67 15.28 -25.35
C LEU A 556 -2.61 15.77 -26.34
N GLU A 557 -1.57 16.42 -25.82
CA GLU A 557 -0.45 16.95 -26.60
C GLU A 557 0.86 16.33 -26.06
N PRO A 558 1.78 15.88 -26.92
CA PRO A 558 3.08 15.37 -26.50
C PRO A 558 3.89 16.47 -25.83
N ARG A 559 4.45 16.18 -24.66
CA ARG A 559 5.22 17.12 -23.84
C ARG A 559 6.32 16.39 -23.10
N LEU A 560 7.37 17.12 -22.76
CA LEU A 560 8.44 16.60 -21.92
C LEU A 560 7.98 16.52 -20.46
N ASN A 561 8.47 15.51 -19.74
CA ASN A 561 8.18 15.36 -18.33
C ASN A 561 8.84 16.51 -17.55
N LYS A 562 8.02 17.26 -16.80
CA LYS A 562 8.50 18.22 -15.81
C LYS A 562 8.20 17.63 -14.45
N TYR A 563 9.24 17.30 -13.70
CA TYR A 563 9.09 16.62 -12.42
C TYR A 563 8.13 17.39 -11.51
N ARG A 564 7.09 16.68 -11.08
CA ARG A 564 6.10 17.12 -10.09
C ARG A 564 5.87 15.94 -9.17
N ARG A 565 6.15 16.11 -7.88
CA ARG A 565 6.07 15.03 -6.90
C ARG A 565 4.68 14.40 -6.84
N HIS A 566 3.64 15.22 -7.00
CA HIS A 566 2.24 14.78 -7.00
C HIS A 566 1.75 14.24 -8.35
N VAL A 567 2.61 14.08 -9.37
CA VAL A 567 2.26 13.48 -10.67
C VAL A 567 2.97 12.14 -10.83
N ILE A 568 2.27 11.04 -10.64
CA ILE A 568 2.79 9.67 -10.69
C ILE A 568 2.64 9.11 -12.10
N HIS A 569 3.74 8.76 -12.75
CA HIS A 569 3.72 8.18 -14.10
C HIS A 569 3.71 6.65 -14.02
N LEU A 570 2.80 6.00 -14.74
CA LEU A 570 2.76 4.53 -14.87
C LEU A 570 3.07 4.09 -16.31
N SER A 571 2.77 4.95 -17.28
CA SER A 571 3.10 4.85 -18.70
C SER A 571 4.49 5.45 -18.99
N PRO A 572 5.15 5.02 -20.09
CA PRO A 572 6.48 5.50 -20.42
C PRO A 572 6.47 6.98 -20.79
N THR A 573 7.36 7.76 -20.21
CA THR A 573 7.51 9.18 -20.56
C THR A 573 8.07 9.33 -21.99
N LEU A 574 7.96 10.53 -22.59
CA LEU A 574 8.44 10.75 -23.95
C LEU A 574 9.97 10.53 -24.06
N GLU A 575 10.71 10.94 -23.03
CA GLU A 575 12.14 10.69 -22.86
C GLU A 575 12.48 9.19 -22.90
N GLN A 576 11.74 8.37 -22.15
CA GLN A 576 11.94 6.92 -22.12
C GLN A 576 11.64 6.28 -23.47
N GLN A 577 10.57 6.73 -24.12
CA GLN A 577 10.19 6.24 -25.45
C GLN A 577 11.29 6.54 -26.48
N PHE A 578 11.85 7.76 -26.48
CA PHE A 578 12.97 8.09 -27.35
C PHE A 578 14.18 7.21 -27.07
N TYR A 579 14.59 7.10 -25.80
CA TYR A 579 15.79 6.35 -25.44
C TYR A 579 15.71 4.88 -25.86
N VAL A 580 14.58 4.21 -25.57
CA VAL A 580 14.39 2.79 -25.92
C VAL A 580 14.31 2.57 -27.42
N VAL A 581 13.57 3.42 -28.14
CA VAL A 581 13.42 3.27 -29.59
C VAL A 581 14.73 3.59 -30.32
N VAL A 582 15.42 4.68 -29.96
CA VAL A 582 16.71 5.04 -30.56
C VAL A 582 17.76 3.95 -30.29
N SER A 583 17.84 3.44 -29.07
CA SER A 583 18.75 2.34 -28.72
C SER A 583 18.50 1.09 -29.58
N TYR A 584 17.24 0.75 -29.83
CA TYR A 584 16.87 -0.37 -30.71
C TYR A 584 17.24 -0.13 -32.18
N LEU A 585 17.10 1.11 -32.66
CA LEU A 585 17.36 1.46 -34.05
C LEU A 585 18.83 1.68 -34.38
N ALA A 586 19.66 2.01 -33.38
CA ALA A 586 21.09 2.29 -33.54
C ALA A 586 21.85 1.23 -34.35
N ASP A 587 21.54 -0.06 -34.13
CA ASP A 587 22.20 -1.17 -34.81
C ASP A 587 21.46 -1.63 -36.09
N LYS A 588 20.29 -1.06 -36.39
CA LYS A 588 19.37 -1.57 -37.42
C LYS A 588 19.16 -0.62 -38.59
N VAL A 589 19.20 0.68 -38.35
CA VAL A 589 18.91 1.70 -39.35
C VAL A 589 20.15 2.54 -39.59
N ARG A 590 20.56 2.63 -40.86
CA ARG A 590 21.69 3.47 -41.31
C ARG A 590 21.25 4.69 -42.13
N GLU A 591 19.95 4.87 -42.31
CA GLU A 591 19.35 5.99 -43.03
C GLU A 591 19.08 7.18 -42.09
N GLY A 592 18.73 8.34 -42.65
CA GLY A 592 18.52 9.58 -41.91
C GLY A 592 17.37 9.55 -40.91
N PHE A 593 17.53 10.27 -39.80
CA PHE A 593 16.47 10.51 -38.81
C PHE A 593 15.83 11.88 -39.03
N HIS A 594 14.50 11.91 -39.01
CA HIS A 594 13.69 13.11 -39.19
C HIS A 594 12.66 13.22 -38.06
N ALA A 595 12.20 14.44 -37.77
CA ALA A 595 11.14 14.68 -36.81
C ALA A 595 10.07 15.63 -37.37
N VAL A 596 8.80 15.29 -37.14
CA VAL A 596 7.64 16.13 -37.41
C VAL A 596 6.85 16.25 -36.12
N ILE A 597 6.87 17.43 -35.51
CA ILE A 597 6.40 17.64 -34.14
C ILE A 597 5.32 18.71 -34.13
N ARG A 598 4.14 18.37 -33.62
CA ARG A 598 3.06 19.31 -33.30
C ARG A 598 2.92 19.39 -31.78
N SER A 599 3.60 20.35 -31.18
CA SER A 599 3.53 20.60 -29.74
C SER A 599 3.90 22.05 -29.42
N SER A 600 3.31 22.59 -28.36
CA SER A 600 3.73 23.83 -27.71
C SER A 600 5.16 23.77 -27.18
N GLU A 601 5.71 22.57 -26.95
CA GLU A 601 7.10 22.31 -26.55
C GLU A 601 7.92 21.70 -27.71
N GLY A 602 7.53 21.98 -28.96
CA GLY A 602 8.10 21.32 -30.15
C GLY A 602 9.61 21.45 -30.28
N ASP A 603 10.17 22.62 -30.00
CA ASP A 603 11.62 22.87 -30.05
C ASP A 603 12.36 22.03 -28.99
N ASP A 604 11.92 22.08 -27.73
CA ASP A 604 12.52 21.30 -26.62
C ASP A 604 12.47 19.78 -26.89
N ILE A 605 11.36 19.29 -27.44
CA ILE A 605 11.21 17.88 -27.84
C ILE A 605 12.20 17.52 -28.94
N GLY A 606 12.38 18.41 -29.94
CA GLY A 606 13.35 18.24 -31.01
C GLY A 606 14.78 18.17 -30.51
N ASP A 607 15.15 19.06 -29.58
CA ASP A 607 16.48 19.11 -28.96
C ASP A 607 16.78 17.86 -28.13
N LEU A 608 15.80 17.37 -27.36
CA LEU A 608 15.94 16.13 -26.61
C LEU A 608 16.11 14.91 -27.54
N LEU A 609 15.32 14.82 -28.60
CA LEU A 609 15.44 13.75 -29.59
C LEU A 609 16.83 13.79 -30.25
N SER A 610 17.31 14.98 -30.60
CA SER A 610 18.66 15.19 -31.13
C SER A 610 19.74 14.71 -30.15
N THR A 611 19.64 15.11 -28.88
CA THR A 611 20.55 14.69 -27.80
C THR A 611 20.54 13.17 -27.60
N THR A 612 19.36 12.56 -27.68
CA THR A 612 19.20 11.10 -27.59
C THR A 612 19.89 10.40 -28.77
N LEU A 613 19.72 10.91 -30.00
CA LEU A 613 20.39 10.36 -31.18
C LEU A 613 21.92 10.45 -31.07
N VAL A 614 22.44 11.60 -30.64
CA VAL A 614 23.89 11.80 -30.43
C VAL A 614 24.46 10.81 -29.42
N THR A 615 23.69 10.49 -28.37
CA THR A 615 24.07 9.50 -27.35
C THR A 615 24.38 8.12 -27.95
N PHE A 616 23.70 7.76 -29.03
CA PHE A 616 23.91 6.50 -29.75
C PHE A 616 24.68 6.67 -31.06
N GLY A 617 25.44 7.77 -31.22
CA GLY A 617 26.28 8.02 -32.40
C GLY A 617 25.53 8.36 -33.68
N MET A 618 24.28 8.83 -33.57
CA MET A 618 23.41 9.22 -34.69
C MET A 618 23.15 10.72 -34.71
N ALA A 619 22.55 11.22 -35.79
CA ALA A 619 22.23 12.64 -35.95
C ALA A 619 20.82 12.85 -36.53
N LEU A 620 20.14 13.88 -36.03
CA LEU A 620 18.85 14.33 -36.54
C LEU A 620 19.07 15.22 -37.77
N GLN A 621 18.52 14.82 -38.92
CA GLN A 621 18.75 15.51 -40.20
C GLN A 621 17.79 16.69 -40.44
N SER A 622 16.55 16.56 -39.98
CA SER A 622 15.57 17.63 -40.10
C SER A 622 14.52 17.55 -39.00
N THR A 623 14.13 18.71 -38.48
CA THR A 623 13.01 18.87 -37.55
C THR A 623 12.01 19.83 -38.16
N THR A 624 10.75 19.42 -38.24
CA THR A 624 9.65 20.25 -38.71
C THR A 624 8.66 20.47 -37.58
N ILE A 625 8.59 21.70 -37.07
CA ILE A 625 7.61 22.10 -36.06
C ILE A 625 6.32 22.56 -36.75
N MET A 626 5.19 22.04 -36.29
CA MET A 626 3.85 22.28 -36.83
C MET A 626 2.99 23.01 -35.80
N SER A 627 2.13 23.92 -36.28
CA SER A 627 1.15 24.62 -35.45
C SER A 627 -0.28 24.34 -35.91
N GLY A 628 -1.21 24.23 -34.94
CA GLY A 628 -2.64 24.04 -35.16
C GLY A 628 -2.97 22.83 -36.07
N ASN A 629 -3.99 23.00 -36.92
CA ASN A 629 -4.48 21.95 -37.81
C ASN A 629 -3.78 21.89 -39.18
N THR A 630 -2.54 22.36 -39.27
CA THR A 630 -1.76 22.28 -40.51
C THR A 630 -1.57 20.82 -40.93
N SER A 631 -1.73 20.52 -42.22
CA SER A 631 -1.61 19.14 -42.74
C SER A 631 -0.15 18.67 -42.75
N MET A 632 0.04 17.38 -42.51
CA MET A 632 1.34 16.71 -42.50
C MET A 632 1.77 16.16 -43.87
N ARG A 633 0.86 16.13 -44.85
CA ARG A 633 1.02 15.40 -46.13
C ARG A 633 2.34 15.68 -46.85
N ASP A 634 2.78 16.94 -46.90
CA ASP A 634 3.98 17.36 -47.65
C ASP A 634 5.21 17.54 -46.74
N ARG A 635 5.16 17.03 -45.51
CA ARG A 635 6.21 17.20 -44.49
C ARG A 635 6.88 15.88 -44.08
N LEU A 636 6.34 14.74 -44.52
CA LEU A 636 6.94 13.43 -44.28
C LEU A 636 8.07 13.17 -45.30
N PRO A 637 9.23 12.64 -44.87
CA PRO A 637 10.28 12.25 -45.80
C PRO A 637 9.91 10.99 -46.57
N ASP A 638 10.58 10.75 -47.69
CA ASP A 638 10.35 9.58 -48.56
C ASP A 638 11.12 8.31 -48.15
N ARG A 639 12.09 8.44 -47.23
CA ARG A 639 12.98 7.36 -46.73
C ARG A 639 13.53 7.70 -45.34
N GLY A 640 14.18 6.75 -44.69
CA GLY A 640 14.74 6.92 -43.34
C GLY A 640 13.75 6.63 -42.22
N THR A 641 14.04 7.15 -41.03
CA THR A 641 13.15 7.06 -39.86
C THR A 641 12.58 8.43 -39.55
N VAL A 642 11.25 8.54 -39.43
CA VAL A 642 10.59 9.78 -39.02
C VAL A 642 9.84 9.60 -37.70
N TYR A 643 10.13 10.47 -36.72
CA TYR A 643 9.34 10.60 -35.51
C TYR A 643 8.19 11.56 -35.76
N VAL A 644 6.96 11.10 -35.58
CA VAL A 644 5.75 11.89 -35.82
C VAL A 644 4.98 12.04 -34.52
N MET A 645 4.77 13.27 -34.06
CA MET A 645 4.21 13.56 -32.74
C MET A 645 3.11 14.62 -32.80
N GLY A 646 2.06 14.42 -32.01
CA GLY A 646 0.93 15.33 -31.85
C GLY A 646 -0.07 15.19 -32.99
N LEU A 647 -0.79 14.06 -33.04
CA LEU A 647 -1.61 13.68 -34.19
C LEU A 647 -3.02 14.29 -34.19
N ASN A 648 -3.44 14.79 -35.35
CA ASN A 648 -4.81 15.22 -35.60
C ASN A 648 -5.66 14.08 -36.19
N THR A 649 -6.97 14.27 -36.18
CA THR A 649 -7.91 13.34 -36.84
C THR A 649 -7.55 13.18 -38.32
N GLY A 650 -7.45 11.93 -38.76
CA GLY A 650 -7.09 11.58 -40.15
C GLY A 650 -5.59 11.50 -40.44
N ASP A 651 -4.72 11.91 -39.51
CA ASP A 651 -3.26 11.76 -39.69
C ASP A 651 -2.85 10.28 -39.75
N ALA A 652 -3.56 9.37 -39.06
CA ALA A 652 -3.28 7.93 -39.10
C ALA A 652 -3.42 7.33 -40.52
N GLU A 653 -4.47 7.73 -41.26
CA GLU A 653 -4.71 7.32 -42.64
C GLU A 653 -3.64 7.89 -43.58
N LEU A 654 -3.27 9.17 -43.39
CA LEU A 654 -2.19 9.81 -44.15
C LEU A 654 -0.85 9.08 -43.96
N ILE A 655 -0.52 8.70 -42.72
CA ILE A 655 0.70 7.94 -42.42
C ILE A 655 0.66 6.56 -43.08
N ALA A 656 -0.47 5.85 -43.00
CA ALA A 656 -0.63 4.54 -43.64
C ALA A 656 -0.46 4.62 -45.16
N ASP A 657 -1.10 5.59 -45.82
CA ASP A 657 -0.97 5.86 -47.25
C ASP A 657 0.47 6.20 -47.66
N HIS A 658 1.14 7.03 -46.86
CA HIS A 658 2.52 7.44 -47.13
C HIS A 658 3.49 6.27 -46.99
N LEU A 659 3.34 5.45 -45.94
CA LEU A 659 4.16 4.26 -45.76
C LEU A 659 3.98 3.27 -46.93
N GLU A 660 2.78 3.06 -47.45
CA GLU A 660 2.55 2.17 -48.61
C GLU A 660 3.27 2.65 -49.88
N ARG A 661 3.36 3.97 -50.11
CA ARG A 661 4.10 4.54 -51.26
C ARG A 661 5.62 4.47 -51.07
N HIS A 662 6.09 4.51 -49.82
CA HIS A 662 7.50 4.65 -49.47
C HIS A 662 7.98 3.45 -48.63
N GLY A 663 8.42 2.38 -49.30
CA GLY A 663 8.80 1.12 -48.65
C GLY A 663 10.04 1.17 -47.74
N SER A 664 10.92 2.16 -47.91
CA SER A 664 12.12 2.37 -47.08
C SER A 664 11.89 3.28 -45.87
N LEU A 665 10.68 3.83 -45.71
CA LEU A 665 10.36 4.71 -44.59
C LEU A 665 9.89 3.92 -43.37
N LEU A 666 10.41 4.30 -42.19
CA LEU A 666 9.95 3.84 -40.88
C LEU A 666 9.34 5.02 -40.12
N VAL A 667 8.17 4.83 -39.51
CA VAL A 667 7.49 5.89 -38.73
C VAL A 667 7.44 5.47 -37.26
N VAL A 668 7.81 6.38 -36.36
CA VAL A 668 7.70 6.20 -34.92
C VAL A 668 6.69 7.21 -34.37
N VAL A 669 5.71 6.73 -33.59
CA VAL A 669 4.71 7.58 -32.92
C VAL A 669 4.76 7.40 -31.40
N PRO A 670 4.54 8.47 -30.61
CA PRO A 670 4.39 8.35 -29.17
C PRO A 670 3.21 7.45 -28.76
N PHE A 671 3.34 6.77 -27.63
CA PHE A 671 2.32 5.87 -27.10
C PHE A 671 0.96 6.55 -26.91
N PHE A 672 0.95 7.76 -26.33
CA PHE A 672 -0.29 8.51 -26.11
C PHE A 672 -0.97 8.96 -27.41
N ASP A 673 -0.21 9.36 -28.43
CA ASP A 673 -0.75 9.65 -29.77
C ASP A 673 -1.42 8.41 -30.38
N MET A 674 -0.81 7.23 -30.22
CA MET A 674 -1.37 5.96 -30.70
C MET A 674 -2.66 5.59 -29.97
N ILE A 675 -2.68 5.58 -28.63
CA ILE A 675 -3.86 5.10 -27.87
C ILE A 675 -5.05 6.05 -27.97
N LEU A 676 -4.81 7.38 -28.03
CA LEU A 676 -5.87 8.39 -28.21
C LEU A 676 -6.54 8.27 -29.59
N ARG A 677 -5.86 7.65 -30.56
CA ARG A 677 -6.33 7.40 -31.94
C ARG A 677 -6.40 5.92 -32.28
N HIS A 678 -6.47 5.04 -31.27
CA HIS A 678 -6.34 3.59 -31.48
C HIS A 678 -7.29 3.05 -32.57
N ARG A 679 -8.55 3.50 -32.59
CA ARG A 679 -9.52 3.09 -33.61
C ARG A 679 -9.15 3.57 -35.02
N GLU A 680 -8.64 4.80 -35.15
CA GLU A 680 -8.19 5.34 -36.45
C GLU A 680 -6.97 4.57 -36.95
N PHE A 681 -6.01 4.27 -36.09
CA PHE A 681 -4.85 3.45 -36.45
C PHE A 681 -5.23 2.02 -36.85
N VAL A 682 -6.10 1.37 -36.08
CA VAL A 682 -6.59 0.02 -36.44
C VAL A 682 -7.25 0.04 -37.81
N SER A 683 -8.17 0.99 -38.05
CA SER A 683 -8.85 1.11 -39.34
C SER A 683 -7.90 1.43 -40.50
N ALA A 684 -6.89 2.28 -40.28
CA ALA A 684 -5.96 2.72 -41.32
C ALA A 684 -4.98 1.62 -41.74
N PHE A 685 -4.55 0.75 -40.80
CA PHE A 685 -3.52 -0.26 -41.06
C PHE A 685 -4.08 -1.68 -41.25
N GLU A 686 -5.37 -1.91 -41.03
CA GLU A 686 -5.98 -3.22 -41.24
C GLU A 686 -5.78 -3.70 -42.70
N GLY A 687 -5.17 -4.87 -42.86
CA GLY A 687 -4.85 -5.46 -44.16
C GLY A 687 -3.66 -4.83 -44.92
N ARG A 688 -2.95 -3.86 -44.33
CA ARG A 688 -1.79 -3.21 -44.96
C ARG A 688 -0.45 -3.79 -44.47
N ALA A 689 0.47 -4.05 -45.40
CA ALA A 689 1.81 -4.56 -45.06
C ALA A 689 2.69 -3.47 -44.39
N SER A 690 2.38 -2.20 -44.60
CA SER A 690 3.03 -1.06 -43.93
C SER A 690 2.90 -1.07 -42.40
N ALA A 691 2.01 -1.87 -41.81
CA ALA A 691 1.84 -1.99 -40.35
C ALA A 691 3.13 -2.42 -39.60
N ASP A 692 4.03 -3.16 -40.25
CA ASP A 692 5.32 -3.56 -39.65
C ASP A 692 6.28 -2.38 -39.46
N ARG A 693 6.07 -1.27 -40.18
CA ARG A 693 6.96 -0.10 -40.21
C ARG A 693 6.44 1.09 -39.39
N LEU A 694 5.30 0.95 -38.72
CA LEU A 694 4.83 1.91 -37.72
C LEU A 694 5.16 1.37 -36.32
N LEU A 695 6.02 2.07 -35.58
CA LEU A 695 6.51 1.65 -34.28
C LEU A 695 6.07 2.59 -33.14
N PHE A 696 5.91 2.03 -31.94
CA PHE A 696 5.74 2.78 -30.70
C PHE A 696 6.28 1.96 -29.51
N ALA A 697 6.58 2.62 -28.39
CA ALA A 697 7.05 1.96 -27.17
C ALA A 697 5.95 1.92 -26.11
N THR A 698 5.77 0.79 -25.44
CA THR A 698 4.77 0.62 -24.37
C THR A 698 5.25 -0.36 -23.30
N ASN A 699 4.83 -0.16 -22.06
CA ASN A 699 4.97 -1.14 -20.98
C ASN A 699 3.70 -1.96 -20.74
N LEU A 700 2.62 -1.73 -21.51
CA LEU A 700 1.41 -2.50 -21.35
C LEU A 700 1.59 -3.92 -21.91
N PRO A 701 1.10 -4.94 -21.20
CA PRO A 701 0.89 -6.25 -21.79
C PRO A 701 -0.19 -6.17 -22.89
N HIS A 702 -0.24 -7.18 -23.77
CA HIS A 702 -1.19 -7.20 -24.88
C HIS A 702 -2.64 -7.28 -24.40
N TRP A 703 -3.35 -6.15 -24.49
CA TRP A 703 -4.71 -5.97 -23.95
C TRP A 703 -5.74 -6.94 -24.52
N ALA A 704 -5.59 -7.38 -25.76
CA ALA A 704 -6.53 -8.30 -26.43
C ALA A 704 -6.07 -9.78 -26.47
N ASP A 705 -4.99 -10.16 -25.77
CA ASP A 705 -4.49 -11.53 -25.81
C ASP A 705 -5.31 -12.49 -24.93
N ARG A 706 -6.15 -13.32 -25.56
CA ARG A 706 -6.99 -14.33 -24.86
C ARG A 706 -6.19 -15.41 -24.15
N ASN A 707 -4.96 -15.69 -24.60
CA ASN A 707 -4.09 -16.73 -24.06
C ASN A 707 -2.92 -16.12 -23.26
N THR A 708 -3.09 -14.89 -22.79
CA THR A 708 -2.06 -14.13 -22.09
C THR A 708 -1.53 -14.86 -20.86
N ARG A 709 -0.22 -14.75 -20.66
CA ARG A 709 0.44 -15.17 -19.41
C ARG A 709 0.47 -14.08 -18.34
N SER A 710 0.07 -12.86 -18.70
CA SER A 710 -0.01 -11.75 -17.77
C SER A 710 -1.18 -11.95 -16.82
N GLU A 711 -0.89 -12.05 -15.52
CA GLU A 711 -1.91 -12.15 -14.49
C GLU A 711 -2.80 -10.91 -14.48
N PHE A 712 -2.20 -9.74 -14.68
CA PHE A 712 -2.89 -8.46 -14.78
C PHE A 712 -3.95 -8.46 -15.89
N VAL A 713 -3.61 -8.91 -17.10
CA VAL A 713 -4.57 -8.99 -18.22
C VAL A 713 -5.63 -10.07 -17.98
N GLN A 714 -5.28 -11.20 -17.36
CA GLN A 714 -6.27 -12.21 -16.98
C GLN A 714 -7.32 -11.65 -16.00
N GLN A 715 -6.89 -10.85 -15.01
CA GLN A 715 -7.80 -10.19 -14.10
C GLN A 715 -8.65 -9.12 -14.81
N PHE A 716 -8.06 -8.35 -15.72
CA PHE A 716 -8.80 -7.39 -16.56
C PHE A 716 -9.90 -8.07 -17.40
N HIS A 717 -9.60 -9.18 -18.09
CA HIS A 717 -10.60 -9.93 -18.89
C HIS A 717 -11.68 -10.59 -18.02
N LYS A 718 -11.34 -10.97 -16.78
CA LYS A 718 -12.32 -11.47 -15.83
C LYS A 718 -13.31 -10.38 -15.41
N ALA A 719 -12.83 -9.14 -15.30
CA ALA A 719 -13.65 -7.98 -14.95
C ALA A 719 -14.45 -7.45 -16.15
N GLU A 720 -13.81 -7.18 -17.29
CA GLU A 720 -14.45 -6.78 -18.54
C GLU A 720 -14.67 -8.00 -19.44
N LYS A 721 -15.86 -8.59 -19.35
CA LYS A 721 -16.21 -9.78 -20.11
C LYS A 721 -16.41 -9.49 -21.61
N ASN A 722 -16.70 -8.25 -21.99
CA ASN A 722 -16.95 -7.91 -23.39
C ASN A 722 -15.63 -7.63 -24.12
N SER A 723 -15.20 -8.58 -24.96
CA SER A 723 -13.92 -8.47 -25.67
C SER A 723 -13.83 -7.32 -26.69
N SER A 724 -14.97 -6.76 -27.14
CA SER A 724 -14.94 -5.55 -27.97
C SER A 724 -14.43 -4.31 -27.22
N ARG A 725 -14.41 -4.37 -25.89
CA ARG A 725 -13.92 -3.32 -25.00
C ARG A 725 -12.52 -3.60 -24.47
N TRP A 726 -11.81 -4.60 -24.99
CA TRP A 726 -10.40 -4.82 -24.66
C TRP A 726 -9.53 -3.88 -25.50
N THR A 727 -9.43 -2.65 -25.05
CA THR A 727 -8.69 -1.56 -25.71
C THR A 727 -7.53 -1.10 -24.83
N PRO A 728 -6.50 -0.43 -25.38
CA PRO A 728 -5.42 0.10 -24.55
C PRO A 728 -5.93 1.12 -23.52
N LEU A 729 -6.89 2.00 -23.87
CA LEU A 729 -7.42 3.01 -22.95
C LEU A 729 -8.23 2.40 -21.80
N THR A 730 -9.06 1.40 -22.08
CA THR A 730 -9.76 0.65 -21.02
C THR A 730 -8.79 -0.08 -20.10
N LEU A 731 -7.70 -0.65 -20.64
CA LEU A 731 -6.68 -1.31 -19.82
C LEU A 731 -5.92 -0.28 -18.96
N LEU A 732 -5.68 0.92 -19.50
CA LEU A 732 -4.99 2.00 -18.80
C LEU A 732 -5.80 2.54 -17.61
N GLY A 733 -7.11 2.77 -17.79
CA GLY A 733 -8.00 3.13 -16.68
C GLY A 733 -8.05 2.06 -15.60
N TYR A 734 -8.07 0.78 -15.99
CA TYR A 734 -7.97 -0.35 -15.08
C TYR A 734 -6.62 -0.37 -14.35
N ALA A 735 -5.50 -0.13 -15.03
CA ALA A 735 -4.15 -0.10 -14.47
C ALA A 735 -3.96 1.01 -13.43
N ALA A 736 -4.35 2.24 -13.75
CA ALA A 736 -4.24 3.36 -12.82
C ALA A 736 -5.08 3.14 -11.54
N SER A 737 -6.27 2.56 -11.70
CA SER A 737 -7.17 2.24 -10.59
C SER A 737 -6.67 1.05 -9.76
N ARG A 738 -6.08 0.04 -10.40
CA ARG A 738 -5.48 -1.12 -9.73
C ARG A 738 -4.21 -0.72 -8.97
N PHE A 739 -3.40 0.17 -9.54
CA PHE A 739 -2.25 0.77 -8.88
C PHE A 739 -2.66 1.56 -7.65
N ALA A 740 -3.63 2.47 -7.77
CA ALA A 740 -4.17 3.21 -6.63
C ALA A 740 -4.63 2.26 -5.52
N LYS A 741 -5.38 1.21 -5.87
CA LYS A 741 -5.85 0.18 -4.93
C LYS A 741 -4.71 -0.55 -4.21
N ALA A 742 -3.62 -0.88 -4.92
CA ALA A 742 -2.46 -1.54 -4.35
C ALA A 742 -1.74 -0.63 -3.33
N VAL A 743 -1.56 0.65 -3.66
CA VAL A 743 -0.91 1.64 -2.79
C VAL A 743 -1.76 1.95 -1.56
N ILE A 744 -3.08 2.16 -1.72
CA ILE A 744 -3.95 2.51 -0.60
C ILE A 744 -4.25 1.34 0.33
N SER A 745 -4.10 0.09 -0.12
CA SER A 745 -4.45 -1.10 0.69
C SER A 745 -3.84 -1.05 2.11
N PRO A 746 -2.52 -0.88 2.29
CA PRO A 746 -1.90 -0.78 3.62
C PRO A 746 -2.17 0.55 4.35
N MET A 747 -2.67 1.59 3.67
CA MET A 747 -2.85 2.92 4.24
C MET A 747 -4.06 2.98 5.18
N ARG A 748 -3.88 3.52 6.39
CA ARG A 748 -4.97 3.78 7.36
C ARG A 748 -5.69 5.10 7.10
N VAL A 749 -4.89 6.15 6.87
CA VAL A 749 -5.33 7.50 6.47
C VAL A 749 -5.06 7.65 4.98
N VAL A 750 -5.99 8.28 4.25
CA VAL A 750 -5.88 8.50 2.81
C VAL A 750 -6.13 9.97 2.51
N ASN A 751 -5.16 10.60 1.86
CA ASN A 751 -5.26 11.89 1.21
C ASN A 751 -4.17 11.98 0.12
N ALA A 752 -4.17 13.05 -0.68
CA ALA A 752 -3.22 13.23 -1.77
C ALA A 752 -1.75 13.13 -1.32
N ASP A 753 -1.39 13.80 -0.22
CA ASP A 753 -0.01 13.82 0.28
C ASP A 753 0.40 12.43 0.79
N ALA A 754 -0.44 11.79 1.61
CA ALA A 754 -0.19 10.45 2.12
C ALA A 754 -0.06 9.40 1.00
N LEU A 755 -0.80 9.56 -0.09
CA LEU A 755 -0.68 8.69 -1.27
C LEU A 755 0.69 8.87 -1.92
N VAL A 756 1.10 10.12 -2.16
CA VAL A 756 2.39 10.45 -2.77
C VAL A 756 3.54 9.96 -1.89
N GLU A 757 3.51 10.23 -0.59
CA GLU A 757 4.50 9.71 0.37
C GLU A 757 4.57 8.17 0.34
N ALA A 758 3.43 7.49 0.29
CA ALA A 758 3.39 6.03 0.25
C ALA A 758 3.98 5.46 -1.04
N VAL A 759 3.86 6.17 -2.17
CA VAL A 759 4.49 5.79 -3.44
C VAL A 759 6.00 6.00 -3.38
N PHE A 760 6.49 7.17 -2.94
CA PHE A 760 7.93 7.45 -2.90
C PHE A 760 8.67 6.70 -1.79
N ALA A 761 7.99 6.32 -0.69
CA ALA A 761 8.53 5.39 0.31
C ALA A 761 8.75 3.97 -0.26
N GLN A 762 8.10 3.64 -1.38
CA GLN A 762 8.27 2.39 -2.08
C GLN A 762 9.12 2.63 -3.33
N TYR A 763 10.41 2.28 -3.29
CA TYR A 763 11.29 2.40 -4.46
C TYR A 763 10.67 1.81 -5.74
N MET A 764 9.87 0.75 -5.62
CA MET A 764 9.12 0.15 -6.73
C MET A 764 7.78 -0.38 -6.23
N VAL A 765 6.72 -0.15 -7.00
CA VAL A 765 5.38 -0.67 -6.71
C VAL A 765 5.06 -1.81 -7.67
N ALA A 766 4.72 -2.97 -7.12
CA ALA A 766 4.34 -4.16 -7.86
C ALA A 766 2.82 -4.36 -7.84
N VAL A 767 2.22 -4.53 -9.01
CA VAL A 767 0.78 -4.82 -9.17
C VAL A 767 0.63 -6.03 -10.06
N ASP A 768 0.27 -7.17 -9.49
CA ASP A 768 0.29 -8.47 -10.19
C ASP A 768 1.68 -8.72 -10.83
N ASP A 769 1.74 -8.93 -12.15
CA ASP A 769 2.98 -9.05 -12.93
C ASP A 769 3.54 -7.70 -13.43
N MET A 770 2.82 -6.59 -13.24
CA MET A 770 3.31 -5.25 -13.58
C MET A 770 4.21 -4.66 -12.49
N ARG A 771 5.10 -3.75 -12.91
CA ARG A 771 6.08 -3.06 -12.05
C ARG A 771 6.15 -1.58 -12.43
N TYR A 772 6.12 -0.70 -11.43
CA TYR A 772 6.16 0.75 -11.61
C TYR A 772 7.27 1.36 -10.73
N GLY A 773 7.94 2.40 -11.23
CA GLY A 773 9.11 3.01 -10.61
C GLY A 773 10.36 2.93 -11.50
N PRO A 774 11.56 3.24 -10.98
CA PRO A 774 11.82 3.57 -9.59
C PRO A 774 11.22 4.92 -9.17
N PHE A 775 10.73 4.97 -7.93
CA PHE A 775 10.33 6.19 -7.23
C PHE A 775 11.42 6.51 -6.20
N ASP A 776 12.04 7.69 -6.24
CA ASP A 776 13.14 8.04 -5.35
C ASP A 776 13.10 9.53 -4.98
N ASP A 777 13.42 9.85 -3.73
CA ASP A 777 13.57 11.22 -3.21
C ASP A 777 15.03 11.52 -2.78
N ASP A 778 15.94 10.54 -2.81
CA ASP A 778 17.35 10.68 -2.40
C ASP A 778 18.29 10.90 -3.61
N ASN A 779 19.29 11.79 -3.45
CA ASN A 779 20.32 12.26 -4.42
C ASN A 779 20.03 13.55 -5.22
N CYS A 780 19.90 14.68 -4.51
CA CYS A 780 19.69 16.01 -5.10
C CYS A 780 20.78 17.03 -4.85
N PHE A 781 22.02 16.57 -4.66
CA PHE A 781 23.17 17.43 -4.41
C PHE A 781 24.16 17.33 -5.56
N LEU A 782 24.37 18.45 -6.26
CA LEU A 782 25.55 18.72 -7.09
C LEU A 782 26.20 19.98 -6.53
N ASN A 783 27.47 19.88 -6.11
CA ASN A 783 28.31 21.00 -5.67
C ASN A 783 27.76 21.87 -4.52
N GLY A 784 27.17 21.24 -3.49
CA GLY A 784 26.87 21.95 -2.22
C GLY A 784 25.80 23.05 -2.30
N ALA A 785 25.16 23.25 -3.45
CA ALA A 785 23.99 24.10 -3.57
C ALA A 785 22.73 23.24 -3.74
N SER A 786 21.73 23.45 -2.88
CA SER A 786 20.38 22.93 -3.11
C SER A 786 19.88 23.48 -4.44
N ARG A 787 19.65 22.61 -5.44
CA ARG A 787 18.70 22.97 -6.49
C ARG A 787 17.32 22.95 -5.86
N SER A 788 16.60 24.03 -6.10
CA SER A 788 15.15 24.20 -5.96
C SER A 788 14.36 22.89 -6.05
N LYS A 789 13.28 22.77 -5.25
CA LYS A 789 12.15 21.85 -5.45
C LYS A 789 12.18 21.13 -6.82
N GLY A 790 12.37 19.81 -6.82
CA GLY A 790 12.12 18.98 -8.00
C GLY A 790 13.24 18.05 -8.46
N CYS A 791 14.09 17.58 -7.56
CA CYS A 791 14.90 16.42 -7.84
C CYS A 791 14.35 15.26 -7.01
N ALA A 792 13.82 14.29 -7.72
CA ALA A 792 13.29 13.03 -7.24
C ALA A 792 13.02 12.20 -8.49
N ALA A 793 13.32 10.91 -8.45
CA ALA A 793 13.14 10.03 -9.58
C ALA A 793 11.67 9.61 -9.64
N ASN A 794 10.99 9.99 -10.72
CA ASN A 794 9.66 9.50 -11.06
C ASN A 794 9.65 9.28 -12.57
N TYR A 795 10.51 8.34 -12.98
CA TYR A 795 10.79 8.08 -14.39
C TYR A 795 9.71 7.23 -15.07
N GLY A 796 8.57 6.97 -14.42
CA GLY A 796 7.42 6.33 -15.06
C GLY A 796 7.51 4.81 -15.18
N ALA A 797 7.46 4.31 -16.41
CA ALA A 797 7.25 2.90 -16.70
C ALA A 797 8.54 2.05 -16.62
N THR A 798 8.41 0.83 -16.10
CA THR A 798 9.41 -0.24 -16.29
C THR A 798 8.97 -1.22 -17.37
N GLN A 799 9.85 -2.13 -17.80
CA GLN A 799 9.50 -3.20 -18.74
C GLN A 799 8.91 -2.69 -20.07
N ILE A 800 9.53 -1.63 -20.61
CA ILE A 800 9.14 -1.01 -21.88
C ILE A 800 9.54 -1.94 -23.03
N SER A 801 8.63 -2.18 -23.95
CA SER A 801 8.83 -2.97 -25.16
C SER A 801 8.42 -2.17 -26.40
N ILE A 802 9.07 -2.42 -27.53
CA ILE A 802 8.75 -1.76 -28.80
C ILE A 802 7.82 -2.66 -29.60
N TRP A 803 6.70 -2.10 -30.06
CA TRP A 803 5.70 -2.80 -30.83
C TRP A 803 5.60 -2.20 -32.23
N SER A 804 5.32 -3.05 -33.21
CA SER A 804 4.80 -2.61 -34.50
C SER A 804 3.28 -2.57 -34.48
N MET A 805 2.68 -1.83 -35.41
CA MET A 805 1.22 -1.84 -35.58
C MET A 805 0.68 -3.23 -35.95
N THR A 806 1.48 -4.07 -36.62
CA THR A 806 1.14 -5.48 -36.87
C THR A 806 0.85 -6.24 -35.58
N ARG A 807 1.58 -5.98 -34.49
CA ARG A 807 1.31 -6.61 -33.20
C ARG A 807 -0.02 -6.19 -32.61
N VAL A 808 -0.40 -4.91 -32.76
CA VAL A 808 -1.71 -4.41 -32.32
C VAL A 808 -2.85 -5.13 -33.07
N LEU A 809 -2.68 -5.33 -34.38
CA LEU A 809 -3.66 -6.01 -35.25
C LEU A 809 -3.66 -7.53 -35.07
N ASN A 810 -2.51 -8.12 -34.76
CA ASN A 810 -2.30 -9.56 -34.61
C ASN A 810 -1.52 -9.90 -33.35
N VAL A 811 -2.25 -10.40 -32.35
CA VAL A 811 -1.74 -10.86 -31.05
C VAL A 811 -0.54 -11.81 -31.16
N SER A 812 -0.47 -12.62 -32.22
CA SER A 812 0.58 -13.63 -32.41
C SER A 812 1.93 -13.03 -32.82
N ALA A 813 1.95 -11.81 -33.34
CA ALA A 813 3.20 -11.14 -33.70
C ALA A 813 3.93 -10.72 -32.41
N PRO A 814 5.18 -11.15 -32.18
CA PRO A 814 5.91 -10.84 -30.94
C PRO A 814 6.29 -9.35 -30.87
N PRO A 815 6.58 -8.81 -29.66
CA PRO A 815 7.19 -7.50 -29.55
C PRO A 815 8.57 -7.49 -30.23
N LEU A 816 8.98 -6.33 -30.74
CA LEU A 816 10.26 -6.17 -31.45
C LEU A 816 11.47 -6.22 -30.52
N THR A 817 11.26 -5.95 -29.23
CA THR A 817 12.24 -6.06 -28.16
C THR A 817 11.66 -6.85 -26.99
N ALA A 818 12.55 -7.51 -26.24
CA ALA A 818 12.21 -7.94 -24.89
C ALA A 818 11.95 -6.70 -24.01
N PRO A 819 11.11 -6.81 -22.96
CA PRO A 819 10.88 -5.70 -22.04
C PRO A 819 12.18 -5.20 -21.39
N VAL A 820 12.43 -3.90 -21.44
CA VAL A 820 13.64 -3.26 -20.88
C VAL A 820 13.26 -2.11 -19.94
N THR A 821 14.12 -1.84 -18.96
CA THR A 821 14.02 -0.66 -18.08
C THR A 821 15.31 0.13 -18.25
N PRO A 822 15.32 1.19 -19.08
CA PRO A 822 16.55 1.91 -19.40
C PRO A 822 17.03 2.78 -18.24
N SER A 823 18.34 2.80 -18.01
CA SER A 823 19.00 3.88 -17.28
C SER A 823 19.31 4.99 -18.27
N ILE A 824 18.51 6.06 -18.29
CA ILE A 824 18.69 7.16 -19.24
C ILE A 824 19.96 7.94 -18.87
N THR A 825 20.98 7.86 -19.72
CA THR A 825 22.19 8.66 -19.64
C THR A 825 22.43 9.30 -21.00
N TYR A 826 22.61 10.61 -21.02
CA TYR A 826 22.93 11.34 -22.25
C TYR A 826 24.43 11.61 -22.30
N SER A 827 25.06 11.42 -23.46
CA SER A 827 26.44 11.86 -23.65
C SER A 827 26.48 13.38 -23.79
N VAL A 828 27.45 14.02 -23.13
CA VAL A 828 27.75 15.43 -23.37
C VAL A 828 28.47 15.48 -24.73
N PRO A 829 28.00 16.29 -25.70
CA PRO A 829 28.70 16.43 -26.96
C PRO A 829 30.13 16.92 -26.69
N ASP A 830 31.12 16.14 -27.12
CA ASP A 830 32.52 16.45 -26.91
C ASP A 830 32.91 17.67 -27.76
N THR A 831 32.84 18.87 -27.17
CA THR A 831 33.30 20.11 -27.80
C THR A 831 34.82 20.30 -27.72
N SER A 832 35.57 19.28 -27.26
CA SER A 832 37.01 19.32 -26.99
C SER A 832 37.90 18.72 -28.09
N GLY A 833 37.36 18.51 -29.29
CA GLY A 833 38.16 18.04 -30.44
C GLY A 833 39.22 19.07 -30.84
N LEU A 834 40.51 18.77 -30.61
CA LEU A 834 41.63 19.60 -31.08
C LEU A 834 41.63 19.67 -32.61
N THR A 835 41.65 20.89 -33.16
CA THR A 835 41.72 21.12 -34.60
C THR A 835 43.07 20.66 -35.18
N PRO A 836 43.16 20.37 -36.49
CA PRO A 836 44.42 20.00 -37.15
C PRO A 836 45.56 21.00 -36.94
N ALA A 837 45.22 22.28 -36.70
CA ALA A 837 46.18 23.34 -36.39
C ALA A 837 46.81 23.17 -34.99
N HIS A 838 46.05 22.71 -33.99
CA HIS A 838 46.60 22.39 -32.67
C HIS A 838 47.48 21.14 -32.70
N LEU A 839 47.14 20.14 -33.52
CA LEU A 839 47.97 18.94 -33.72
C LEU A 839 49.33 19.29 -34.36
N ALA A 840 49.35 20.22 -35.32
CA ALA A 840 50.58 20.70 -35.94
C ALA A 840 51.45 21.51 -34.95
N GLY A 841 50.84 22.33 -34.09
CA GLY A 841 51.54 23.06 -33.03
C GLY A 841 52.21 22.14 -32.00
N ILE A 842 51.55 21.04 -31.64
CA ILE A 842 52.08 20.04 -30.71
C ILE A 842 53.30 19.33 -31.32
N ILE A 843 53.24 18.91 -32.59
CA ILE A 843 54.35 18.21 -33.27
C ILE A 843 55.61 19.08 -33.35
N VAL A 844 55.47 20.37 -33.69
CA VAL A 844 56.60 21.30 -33.78
C VAL A 844 57.17 21.62 -32.40
N GLY A 845 56.31 21.76 -31.38
CA GLY A 845 56.72 21.94 -29.99
C GLY A 845 57.49 20.74 -29.43
N SER A 846 57.09 19.52 -29.76
CA SER A 846 57.74 18.28 -29.31
C SER A 846 59.16 18.10 -29.87
N ILE A 847 59.43 18.53 -31.10
CA ILE A 847 60.77 18.40 -31.73
C ILE A 847 61.78 19.38 -31.10
N VAL A 848 61.33 20.60 -30.76
CA VAL A 848 62.18 21.60 -30.07
C VAL A 848 62.44 21.20 -28.61
N MET A 849 61.43 20.62 -27.95
CA MET A 849 61.57 20.03 -26.61
C MET A 849 62.55 18.85 -26.58
N LEU A 850 62.55 17.96 -27.58
CA LEU A 850 63.45 16.80 -27.66
C LEU A 850 64.94 17.19 -27.70
N LEU A 851 65.29 18.29 -28.38
CA LEU A 851 66.67 18.80 -28.47
C LEU A 851 67.13 19.52 -27.19
N PHE A 852 66.21 20.15 -26.46
CA PHE A 852 66.49 20.73 -25.14
C PHE A 852 66.57 19.64 -24.05
N PHE A 853 65.75 18.59 -24.16
CA PHE A 853 65.74 17.46 -23.23
C PHE A 853 67.04 16.66 -23.29
N SER A 854 67.64 16.43 -24.47
CA SER A 854 68.86 15.60 -24.57
C SER A 854 70.10 16.19 -23.88
N MET A 855 70.19 17.52 -23.76
CA MET A 855 71.31 18.20 -23.10
C MET A 855 71.07 18.41 -21.59
N ALA A 856 69.80 18.51 -21.19
CA ALA A 856 69.40 18.56 -19.78
C ALA A 856 69.41 17.18 -19.10
N THR A 857 69.14 16.10 -19.85
CA THR A 857 69.12 14.72 -19.34
C THR A 857 70.48 14.22 -18.85
N THR A 858 71.60 14.67 -19.42
CA THR A 858 72.93 14.16 -18.99
C THR A 858 73.40 14.79 -17.67
N LEU A 859 72.86 15.96 -17.28
CA LEU A 859 73.20 16.64 -16.03
C LEU A 859 72.16 16.40 -14.91
N LEU A 860 70.89 16.13 -15.24
CA LEU A 860 69.82 15.89 -14.25
C LEU A 860 69.63 14.40 -13.88
N VAL A 861 70.16 13.45 -14.67
CA VAL A 861 70.14 12.00 -14.35
C VAL A 861 71.01 11.63 -13.14
N ARG A 862 71.71 12.59 -12.53
CA ARG A 862 72.49 12.36 -11.30
C ARG A 862 71.93 12.97 -10.01
N CYS A 863 70.79 13.68 -10.02
CA CYS A 863 70.35 14.37 -8.79
C CYS A 863 68.90 14.20 -8.29
N GLU A 864 67.88 13.81 -9.06
CA GLU A 864 66.53 13.66 -8.45
C GLU A 864 65.75 12.48 -9.02
N ALA A 865 65.94 11.32 -8.40
CA ALA A 865 65.06 10.16 -8.53
C ALA A 865 63.95 10.25 -7.47
N MET A 866 62.85 10.93 -7.77
CA MET A 866 61.58 10.89 -7.01
C MET A 866 60.44 11.18 -7.98
N ARG A 867 59.29 10.51 -7.95
CA ARG A 867 58.86 9.20 -7.48
C ARG A 867 57.46 9.09 -8.08
N HIS A 868 57.16 7.99 -8.75
CA HIS A 868 55.86 7.75 -9.36
C HIS A 868 54.82 7.61 -8.25
N ILE A 869 53.65 8.24 -8.43
CA ILE A 869 52.48 8.05 -7.58
C ILE A 869 52.03 6.59 -7.73
N ARG A 870 51.95 5.88 -6.60
CA ARG A 870 51.92 4.41 -6.43
C ARG A 870 53.22 3.70 -6.86
N ASP A 871 54.25 3.84 -6.03
CA ASP A 871 55.41 2.96 -6.10
C ASP A 871 55.06 1.60 -5.49
N ASN A 872 54.80 0.62 -6.36
CA ASN A 872 54.60 -0.76 -5.95
C ASN A 872 55.85 -1.37 -5.30
N GLU A 873 57.03 -0.76 -5.43
CA GLU A 873 58.25 -1.25 -4.78
C GLU A 873 58.16 -1.20 -3.26
N SER A 874 57.37 -0.30 -2.68
CA SER A 874 57.21 -0.19 -1.22
C SER A 874 56.14 -1.14 -0.66
N ALA A 875 55.30 -1.74 -1.50
CA ALA A 875 54.24 -2.66 -1.05
C ALA A 875 54.85 -3.93 -0.41
N PRO A 876 54.39 -4.38 0.77
CA PRO A 876 54.64 -5.74 1.26
C PRO A 876 54.06 -6.77 0.26
N LYS A 877 54.92 -7.66 -0.27
CA LYS A 877 54.56 -8.62 -1.33
C LYS A 877 54.70 -10.08 -0.90
N GLU A 878 55.51 -10.36 0.12
CA GLU A 878 55.85 -11.71 0.54
C GLU A 878 54.78 -12.27 1.48
N PRO A 879 54.02 -13.32 1.10
CA PRO A 879 52.92 -13.83 1.91
C PRO A 879 53.33 -14.45 3.24
N THR A 880 54.60 -14.86 3.37
CA THR A 880 55.14 -15.45 4.60
C THR A 880 55.66 -14.43 5.61
N ASP A 881 55.84 -13.17 5.18
CA ASP A 881 56.32 -12.11 6.06
C ASP A 881 55.13 -11.35 6.69
N PRO A 882 55.17 -11.05 8.00
CA PRO A 882 54.14 -10.24 8.63
C PRO A 882 54.07 -8.84 8.01
N VAL A 883 52.85 -8.41 7.69
CA VAL A 883 52.54 -7.06 7.21
C VAL A 883 52.06 -6.22 8.39
N THR A 884 52.54 -4.97 8.48
CA THR A 884 51.98 -4.00 9.43
C THR A 884 51.01 -3.09 8.70
N LEU A 885 49.74 -3.12 9.12
CA LEU A 885 48.67 -2.31 8.55
C LEU A 885 48.32 -1.16 9.49
N ILE A 886 48.13 0.02 8.91
CA ILE A 886 47.66 1.22 9.58
C ILE A 886 46.32 1.60 8.96
N PHE A 887 45.30 1.77 9.81
CA PHE A 887 44.06 2.43 9.44
C PHE A 887 44.01 3.81 10.08
N THR A 888 43.51 4.79 9.32
CA THR A 888 43.28 6.14 9.82
C THR A 888 41.89 6.62 9.43
N ASP A 889 41.30 7.49 10.23
CA ASP A 889 40.10 8.23 9.84
C ASP A 889 39.99 9.55 10.63
N ILE A 890 39.27 10.55 10.11
CA ILE A 890 39.07 11.81 10.82
C ILE A 890 37.94 11.63 11.85
N GLU A 891 38.18 12.01 13.10
CA GLU A 891 37.15 12.00 14.12
C GLU A 891 36.03 13.00 13.80
N SER A 892 34.79 12.54 13.89
CA SER A 892 33.60 13.38 13.70
C SER A 892 33.54 14.10 12.34
N SER A 893 34.11 13.50 11.28
CA SER A 893 34.17 14.10 9.95
C SER A 893 32.80 14.51 9.40
N THR A 894 31.76 13.69 9.58
CA THR A 894 30.37 14.02 9.20
C THR A 894 29.85 15.29 9.89
N ALA A 895 30.14 15.47 11.19
CA ALA A 895 29.73 16.66 11.93
C ALA A 895 30.51 17.89 11.48
N LEU A 896 31.81 17.75 11.18
CA LEU A 896 32.63 18.82 10.63
C LEU A 896 32.20 19.22 9.21
N TRP A 897 31.80 18.25 8.36
CA TRP A 897 31.25 18.50 7.04
C TRP A 897 29.91 19.25 7.10
N ALA A 898 29.07 18.94 8.11
CA ALA A 898 27.82 19.65 8.34
C ALA A 898 28.05 21.08 8.87
N ALA A 899 28.99 21.27 9.80
CA ALA A 899 29.27 22.57 10.41
C ALA A 899 30.09 23.51 9.50
N HIS A 900 31.04 22.97 8.73
CA HIS A 900 32.02 23.73 7.94
C HIS A 900 32.15 23.23 6.49
N PRO A 901 31.08 23.21 5.70
CA PRO A 901 31.09 22.67 4.33
C PRO A 901 32.07 23.41 3.39
N ASN A 902 32.41 24.66 3.71
CA ASN A 902 33.34 25.47 2.91
C ASN A 902 34.82 25.26 3.30
N LEU A 903 35.11 24.80 4.53
CA LEU A 903 36.49 24.60 5.01
C LEU A 903 36.94 23.14 4.83
N MET A 904 36.01 22.19 4.94
CA MET A 904 36.30 20.77 4.90
C MET A 904 36.90 20.27 3.57
N PRO A 905 36.55 20.77 2.37
CA PRO A 905 37.21 20.36 1.13
C PRO A 905 38.73 20.62 1.16
N ASP A 906 39.13 21.84 1.55
CA ASP A 906 40.54 22.22 1.62
C ASP A 906 41.25 21.56 2.80
N ALA A 907 40.56 21.39 3.94
CA ALA A 907 41.10 20.68 5.10
C ALA A 907 41.35 19.19 4.80
N VAL A 908 40.41 18.49 4.17
CA VAL A 908 40.56 17.07 3.80
C VAL A 908 41.60 16.90 2.68
N ALA A 909 41.65 17.80 1.70
CA ALA A 909 42.70 17.79 0.67
C ALA A 909 44.10 17.98 1.29
N THR A 910 44.20 18.83 2.32
CA THR A 910 45.43 19.05 3.09
C THR A 910 45.79 17.82 3.92
N HIS A 911 44.82 17.22 4.60
CA HIS A 911 44.97 15.94 5.31
C HIS A 911 45.54 14.85 4.39
N HIS A 912 44.98 14.68 3.18
CA HIS A 912 45.46 13.71 2.19
C HIS A 912 46.92 13.98 1.79
N ARG A 913 47.29 15.25 1.56
CA ARG A 913 48.67 15.64 1.23
C ARG A 913 49.64 15.32 2.36
N LEU A 914 49.27 15.59 3.61
CA LEU A 914 50.11 15.32 4.78
C LEU A 914 50.31 13.81 4.98
N ILE A 915 49.24 13.01 4.92
CA ILE A 915 49.34 11.53 5.01
C ILE A 915 50.23 10.99 3.90
N ARG A 916 49.97 11.35 2.63
CA ARG A 916 50.77 10.89 1.49
C ARG A 916 52.25 11.29 1.59
N SER A 917 52.53 12.48 2.13
CA SER A 917 53.91 12.89 2.41
C SER A 917 54.58 12.03 3.47
N THR A 918 53.85 11.61 4.52
CA THR A 918 54.39 10.70 5.54
C THR A 918 54.57 9.27 5.02
N ILE A 919 53.64 8.78 4.19
CA ILE A 919 53.76 7.48 3.50
C ILE A 919 55.05 7.43 2.67
N ALA A 920 55.29 8.45 1.84
CA ALA A 920 56.49 8.51 1.00
C ALA A 920 57.80 8.65 1.80
N ARG A 921 57.76 9.29 2.98
CA ARG A 921 58.93 9.47 3.85
C ARG A 921 59.35 8.17 4.53
N HIS A 922 58.38 7.35 4.92
CA HIS A 922 58.59 6.11 5.67
C HIS A 922 58.63 4.85 4.79
N ASP A 923 58.70 5.03 3.47
CA ASP A 923 58.69 3.94 2.48
C ASP A 923 57.51 2.98 2.69
N ALA A 924 56.35 3.56 3.02
CA ALA A 924 55.10 2.84 3.21
C ALA A 924 54.27 2.85 1.92
N TYR A 925 53.24 2.01 1.88
CA TYR A 925 52.41 1.81 0.70
C TYR A 925 50.95 2.19 0.97
N GLU A 926 50.41 3.14 0.20
CA GLU A 926 48.99 3.49 0.21
C GLU A 926 48.18 2.39 -0.49
N VAL A 927 47.42 1.60 0.28
CA VAL A 927 46.59 0.52 -0.24
C VAL A 927 45.38 1.13 -0.95
N LYS A 928 44.55 1.83 -0.19
CA LYS A 928 43.35 2.53 -0.66
C LYS A 928 42.97 3.67 0.28
N THR A 929 42.17 4.59 -0.25
CA THR A 929 41.53 5.68 0.49
C THR A 929 40.04 5.62 0.21
N VAL A 930 39.20 5.65 1.25
CA VAL A 930 37.74 5.76 1.08
C VAL A 930 37.22 6.91 1.93
N GLY A 931 36.69 7.95 1.27
CA GLY A 931 36.41 9.22 1.93
C GLY A 931 37.71 9.83 2.49
N ASP A 932 37.73 10.04 3.80
CA ASP A 932 38.85 10.52 4.60
C ASP A 932 39.63 9.39 5.31
N SER A 933 39.21 8.14 5.14
CA SER A 933 39.90 6.99 5.72
C SER A 933 41.03 6.46 4.82
N PHE A 934 42.20 6.18 5.41
CA PHE A 934 43.33 5.55 4.71
C PHE A 934 43.62 4.16 5.26
N MET A 935 43.95 3.25 4.34
CA MET A 935 44.58 1.98 4.63
C MET A 935 46.02 2.01 4.09
N ILE A 936 47.00 1.81 4.97
CA ILE A 936 48.43 1.90 4.66
C ILE A 936 49.11 0.60 5.08
N ALA A 937 49.99 0.08 4.22
CA ALA A 937 50.77 -1.13 4.50
C ALA A 937 52.27 -0.81 4.60
N CYS A 938 52.93 -1.37 5.61
CA CYS A 938 54.36 -1.20 5.87
C CYS A 938 55.04 -2.56 5.98
N ARG A 939 56.23 -2.68 5.39
CA ARG A 939 57.11 -3.85 5.58
C ARG A 939 57.78 -3.87 6.95
N SER A 940 58.05 -2.68 7.48
CA SER A 940 58.68 -2.49 8.79
C SER A 940 57.64 -2.00 9.80
N VAL A 941 57.59 -2.68 10.95
CA VAL A 941 56.75 -2.29 12.09
C VAL A 941 57.18 -0.93 12.62
N THR A 942 58.48 -0.69 12.70
CA THR A 942 59.06 0.58 13.17
C THR A 942 58.68 1.74 12.26
N ALA A 943 58.75 1.54 10.94
CA ALA A 943 58.31 2.54 9.98
C ALA A 943 56.82 2.88 10.12
N ALA A 944 55.97 1.87 10.41
CA ALA A 944 54.55 2.11 10.63
C ALA A 944 54.26 2.97 11.87
N VAL A 945 54.96 2.69 12.97
CA VAL A 945 54.78 3.42 14.23
C VAL A 945 55.37 4.84 14.13
N GLU A 946 56.51 5.00 13.46
CA GLU A 946 57.10 6.31 13.20
C GLU A 946 56.25 7.15 12.23
N LEU A 947 55.66 6.53 11.21
CA LEU A 947 54.70 7.17 10.31
C LEU A 947 53.51 7.71 11.09
N ALA A 948 52.89 6.88 11.95
CA ALA A 948 51.75 7.31 12.77
C ALA A 948 52.12 8.46 13.72
N ARG A 949 53.32 8.42 14.33
CA ARG A 949 53.84 9.53 15.15
C ARG A 949 53.99 10.80 14.34
N ASP A 950 54.70 10.71 13.22
CA ASP A 950 55.01 11.86 12.37
C ASP A 950 53.74 12.45 11.74
N LEU A 951 52.72 11.64 11.47
CA LEU A 951 51.39 12.09 11.03
C LEU A 951 50.74 12.97 12.09
N GLN A 952 50.69 12.53 13.35
CA GLN A 952 50.11 13.32 14.44
C GLN A 952 50.85 14.64 14.64
N LEU A 953 52.18 14.64 14.53
CA LEU A 953 53.00 15.84 14.60
C LEU A 953 52.82 16.75 13.38
N ALA A 954 52.67 16.19 12.19
CA ALA A 954 52.46 16.97 10.97
C ALA A 954 51.10 17.69 11.00
N LEU A 955 50.05 17.01 11.46
CA LEU A 955 48.72 17.62 11.62
C LEU A 955 48.74 18.73 12.68
N LEU A 956 49.45 18.52 13.79
CA LEU A 956 49.59 19.52 14.86
C LEU A 956 50.32 20.79 14.41
N HIS A 957 51.42 20.64 13.67
CA HIS A 957 52.24 21.78 13.24
C HIS A 957 51.74 22.44 11.95
N HIS A 958 50.73 21.88 11.30
CA HIS A 958 50.17 22.47 10.09
C HIS A 958 49.37 23.74 10.42
N ASP A 959 49.58 24.80 9.65
CA ASP A 959 48.73 25.98 9.72
C ASP A 959 47.45 25.73 8.91
N TRP A 960 46.37 25.39 9.61
CA TRP A 960 45.06 25.13 9.02
C TRP A 960 44.35 26.40 8.53
N GLY A 961 44.89 27.59 8.81
CA GLY A 961 44.30 28.87 8.41
C GLY A 961 42.95 29.18 9.08
N THR A 962 42.54 28.39 10.07
CA THR A 962 41.27 28.51 10.78
C THR A 962 41.34 27.86 12.17
N THR A 963 40.64 28.44 13.15
CA THR A 963 40.40 27.82 14.47
C THR A 963 39.03 27.15 14.54
N ALA A 964 38.20 27.26 13.49
CA ALA A 964 36.82 26.79 13.50
C ALA A 964 36.70 25.26 13.67
N LEU A 965 37.69 24.51 13.17
CA LEU A 965 37.77 23.06 13.35
C LEU A 965 37.99 22.71 14.82
N ASP A 966 38.93 23.38 15.48
CA ASP A 966 39.22 23.21 16.90
C ASP A 966 38.04 23.62 17.79
N GLU A 967 37.40 24.75 17.48
CA GLU A 967 36.19 25.21 18.18
C GLU A 967 35.05 24.20 18.09
N SER A 968 34.90 23.52 16.94
CA SER A 968 33.88 22.50 16.74
C SER A 968 34.14 21.26 17.59
N TYR A 969 35.38 20.77 17.64
CA TYR A 969 35.72 19.65 18.51
C TYR A 969 35.49 19.99 19.98
N ARG A 970 35.88 21.19 20.43
CA ARG A 970 35.64 21.63 21.81
C ARG A 970 34.14 21.74 22.13
N GLY A 971 33.34 22.27 21.20
CA GLY A 971 31.89 22.34 21.34
C GLY A 971 31.25 20.96 21.45
N LEU A 972 31.66 20.00 20.60
CA LEU A 972 31.19 18.62 20.64
C LEU A 972 31.54 17.93 21.97
N GLU A 973 32.75 18.15 22.51
CA GLU A 973 33.12 17.60 23.82
C GLU A 973 32.31 18.23 24.96
N GLU A 974 32.00 19.52 24.92
CA GLU A 974 31.16 20.18 25.92
C GLU A 974 29.71 19.68 25.87
N GLU A 975 29.15 19.52 24.67
CA GLU A 975 27.82 18.93 24.47
C GLU A 975 27.76 17.50 25.01
N PHE A 976 28.75 16.67 24.69
CA PHE A 976 28.81 15.29 25.17
C PHE A 976 28.97 15.19 26.69
N ALA A 977 29.67 16.14 27.33
CA ALA A 977 29.79 16.22 28.78
C ALA A 977 28.50 16.64 29.51
N LEU A 978 27.55 17.28 28.81
CA LEU A 978 26.22 17.56 29.35
C LEU A 978 25.34 16.30 29.35
N GLU A 979 25.56 15.41 28.39
CA GLU A 979 24.79 14.18 28.21
C GLU A 979 25.31 13.03 29.08
N VAL A 980 26.62 12.93 29.27
CA VAL A 980 27.27 11.79 29.96
C VAL A 980 27.99 12.27 31.23
N SER A 981 27.41 12.00 32.40
CA SER A 981 27.90 12.50 33.69
C SER A 981 29.31 12.04 34.09
N GLU A 982 29.80 10.94 33.52
CA GLU A 982 31.14 10.39 33.77
C GLU A 982 32.18 10.80 32.70
N TYR A 983 31.76 11.58 31.68
CA TYR A 983 32.65 12.06 30.63
C TYR A 983 33.28 13.40 31.01
N GLU A 984 34.60 13.44 31.11
CA GLU A 984 35.38 14.67 31.28
C GLU A 984 35.98 15.11 29.92
N PRO A 985 35.64 16.31 29.40
CA PRO A 985 36.19 16.82 28.15
C PRO A 985 37.73 16.83 28.16
N PRO A 986 38.40 16.03 27.31
CA PRO A 986 39.85 15.94 27.33
C PRO A 986 40.53 17.21 26.85
N THR A 987 39.86 18.04 26.03
CA THR A 987 40.48 19.21 25.41
C THR A 987 39.68 20.51 25.61
N ALA A 988 38.35 20.44 25.74
CA ALA A 988 37.52 21.63 25.74
C ALA A 988 37.80 22.62 26.87
N ARG A 989 38.22 22.12 28.04
CA ARG A 989 38.50 22.91 29.24
C ARG A 989 39.98 23.27 29.43
N LEU A 990 40.84 22.97 28.46
CA LEU A 990 42.25 23.36 28.50
C LEU A 990 42.40 24.87 28.29
N ASP A 991 43.37 25.47 28.97
CA ASP A 991 43.78 26.85 28.70
C ASP A 991 44.22 26.99 27.22
N PRO A 992 43.82 28.07 26.50
CA PRO A 992 44.15 28.22 25.08
C PRO A 992 45.65 28.08 24.74
N ALA A 993 46.54 28.54 25.62
CA ALA A 993 47.99 28.43 25.40
C ALA A 993 48.51 26.99 25.60
N VAL A 994 47.80 26.18 26.38
CA VAL A 994 48.05 24.74 26.54
C VAL A 994 47.43 23.98 25.37
N TYR A 995 46.20 24.32 24.98
CA TYR A 995 45.49 23.71 23.85
C TYR A 995 46.31 23.82 22.56
N GLY A 996 46.75 25.01 22.17
CA GLY A 996 47.49 25.22 20.91
C GLY A 996 48.86 24.53 20.83
N LYS A 997 49.39 24.02 21.94
CA LYS A 997 50.61 23.18 21.95
C LYS A 997 50.33 21.70 21.74
N LEU A 998 49.10 21.27 21.99
CA LEU A 998 48.71 19.85 22.00
C LEU A 998 47.73 19.52 20.87
N TRP A 999 46.88 20.46 20.46
CA TRP A 999 45.78 20.26 19.52
C TRP A 999 45.70 21.41 18.52
N ASN A 1000 45.47 21.07 17.25
CA ASN A 1000 45.33 22.01 16.15
C ASN A 1000 44.71 21.29 14.94
N GLY A 1001 43.61 21.81 14.41
CA GLY A 1001 42.93 21.34 13.19
C GLY A 1001 42.31 19.94 13.26
N LEU A 1002 42.40 19.20 12.16
CA LEU A 1002 41.75 17.89 12.02
C LEU A 1002 42.36 16.84 12.95
N ARG A 1003 41.51 16.13 13.70
CA ARG A 1003 41.92 15.09 14.65
C ARG A 1003 41.77 13.71 14.02
N VAL A 1004 42.90 13.05 13.75
CA VAL A 1004 42.93 11.74 13.08
C VAL A 1004 43.12 10.63 14.10
N ARG A 1005 42.24 9.63 14.10
CA ARG A 1005 42.39 8.40 14.89
C ARG A 1005 43.17 7.37 14.09
N VAL A 1006 44.03 6.60 14.75
CA VAL A 1006 44.95 5.66 14.10
C VAL A 1006 45.00 4.33 14.84
N GLY A 1007 44.89 3.22 14.10
CA GLY A 1007 45.06 1.86 14.61
C GLY A 1007 46.10 1.08 13.82
N ILE A 1008 46.96 0.35 14.53
CA ILE A 1008 48.08 -0.41 13.95
C ILE A 1008 48.03 -1.87 14.42
N HIS A 1009 48.05 -2.79 13.46
CA HIS A 1009 48.17 -4.22 13.72
C HIS A 1009 49.17 -4.89 12.77
N THR A 1010 49.89 -5.89 13.28
CA THR A 1010 50.93 -6.64 12.55
C THR A 1010 50.57 -8.12 12.54
N GLY A 1011 50.58 -8.74 11.37
CA GLY A 1011 50.31 -10.17 11.21
C GLY A 1011 50.39 -10.62 9.75
N LEU A 1012 50.09 -11.89 9.50
CA LEU A 1012 50.09 -12.44 8.14
C LEU A 1012 48.81 -12.04 7.41
N CYS A 1013 48.97 -11.58 6.17
CA CYS A 1013 47.87 -11.15 5.30
C CYS A 1013 47.74 -12.05 4.08
N ASP A 1014 46.51 -12.18 3.58
CA ASP A 1014 46.27 -12.67 2.21
C ASP A 1014 46.54 -11.49 1.26
N ILE A 1015 47.74 -11.48 0.66
CA ILE A 1015 48.22 -10.41 -0.21
C ILE A 1015 47.75 -10.68 -1.65
N ARG A 1016 46.99 -9.76 -2.23
CA ARG A 1016 46.48 -9.87 -3.59
C ARG A 1016 46.97 -8.73 -4.45
N HIS A 1017 47.33 -9.04 -5.69
CA HIS A 1017 47.68 -8.05 -6.71
C HIS A 1017 46.48 -7.84 -7.63
N ASP A 1018 46.07 -6.59 -7.82
CA ASP A 1018 44.97 -6.22 -8.71
C ASP A 1018 45.51 -5.88 -10.11
N GLU A 1019 45.07 -6.63 -11.12
CA GLU A 1019 45.51 -6.46 -12.50
C GLU A 1019 45.03 -5.14 -13.13
N VAL A 1020 43.93 -4.56 -12.65
CA VAL A 1020 43.34 -3.32 -13.16
C VAL A 1020 44.00 -2.10 -12.53
N THR A 1021 44.07 -2.03 -11.20
CA THR A 1021 44.67 -0.88 -10.51
C THR A 1021 46.20 -0.96 -10.42
N LYS A 1022 46.77 -2.11 -10.79
CA LYS A 1022 48.19 -2.47 -10.65
C LYS A 1022 48.71 -2.45 -9.21
N GLY A 1023 47.87 -2.21 -8.21
CA GLY A 1023 48.27 -2.15 -6.79
C GLY A 1023 48.17 -3.49 -6.07
N TYR A 1024 48.68 -3.53 -4.84
CA TYR A 1024 48.48 -4.62 -3.88
C TYR A 1024 47.39 -4.28 -2.87
N ASP A 1025 46.68 -5.29 -2.41
CA ASP A 1025 45.65 -5.22 -1.37
C ASP A 1025 45.81 -6.36 -0.37
N TYR A 1026 45.32 -6.16 0.86
CA TYR A 1026 45.61 -7.03 2.01
C TYR A 1026 44.31 -7.47 2.68
N TYR A 1027 44.06 -8.76 2.69
CA TYR A 1027 42.85 -9.36 3.23
C TYR A 1027 43.16 -10.27 4.44
N GLY A 1028 42.12 -10.59 5.21
CA GLY A 1028 42.18 -11.55 6.30
C GLY A 1028 42.09 -10.93 7.69
N GLN A 1029 42.41 -11.74 8.71
CA GLN A 1029 42.23 -11.36 10.11
C GLN A 1029 43.09 -10.15 10.51
N THR A 1030 44.28 -10.01 9.94
CA THR A 1030 45.18 -8.89 10.22
C THR A 1030 44.59 -7.55 9.77
N THR A 1031 43.99 -7.47 8.58
CA THR A 1031 43.29 -6.27 8.10
C THR A 1031 42.13 -5.90 9.00
N ASN A 1032 41.29 -6.88 9.34
CA ASN A 1032 40.14 -6.67 10.21
C ASN A 1032 40.54 -6.21 11.62
N MET A 1033 41.65 -6.74 12.15
CA MET A 1033 42.17 -6.35 13.45
C MET A 1033 42.72 -4.92 13.44
N ALA A 1034 43.44 -4.52 12.39
CA ALA A 1034 43.96 -3.16 12.23
C ALA A 1034 42.82 -2.12 12.17
N ALA A 1035 41.80 -2.38 11.37
CA ALA A 1035 40.62 -1.51 11.26
C ALA A 1035 39.85 -1.42 12.59
N ARG A 1036 39.72 -2.53 13.32
CA ARG A 1036 39.04 -2.52 14.63
C ARG A 1036 39.84 -1.76 15.69
N ALA A 1037 41.17 -1.88 15.68
CA ALA A 1037 42.03 -1.09 16.56
C ALA A 1037 41.91 0.42 16.30
N GLU A 1038 41.74 0.82 15.04
CA GLU A 1038 41.49 2.22 14.66
C GLU A 1038 40.12 2.69 15.14
N SER A 1039 39.08 1.88 14.93
CA SER A 1039 37.69 2.28 15.21
C SER A 1039 37.42 2.64 16.67
N VAL A 1040 38.20 2.06 17.60
CA VAL A 1040 38.08 2.32 19.04
C VAL A 1040 38.96 3.48 19.52
N ALA A 1041 39.86 3.99 18.69
CA ALA A 1041 40.74 5.12 19.01
C ALA A 1041 39.97 6.46 18.95
N ASN A 1042 40.35 7.40 19.81
CA ASN A 1042 39.89 8.79 19.76
C ASN A 1042 40.67 9.60 18.73
N GLY A 1043 40.10 10.74 18.29
CA GLY A 1043 40.78 11.67 17.40
C GLY A 1043 42.12 12.15 17.99
N GLY A 1044 43.20 12.00 17.23
CA GLY A 1044 44.56 12.32 17.66
C GLY A 1044 45.28 11.22 18.44
N GLN A 1045 44.61 10.08 18.68
CA GLN A 1045 45.13 8.91 19.40
C GLN A 1045 45.68 7.87 18.41
N VAL A 1046 46.76 7.18 18.81
CA VAL A 1046 47.38 6.09 18.05
C VAL A 1046 47.40 4.83 18.91
N LEU A 1047 46.73 3.77 18.46
CA LEU A 1047 46.66 2.49 19.16
C LEU A 1047 47.41 1.39 18.42
N LEU A 1048 48.20 0.62 19.16
CA LEU A 1048 48.94 -0.54 18.71
C LEU A 1048 48.38 -1.76 19.42
N THR A 1049 48.09 -2.82 18.67
CA THR A 1049 47.83 -4.13 19.25
C THR A 1049 49.09 -4.73 19.88
N SER A 1050 48.94 -5.67 20.80
CA SER A 1050 50.07 -6.43 21.36
C SER A 1050 50.92 -7.11 20.31
N ALA A 1051 50.32 -7.61 19.22
CA ALA A 1051 51.06 -8.18 18.10
C ALA A 1051 52.04 -7.17 17.49
N THR A 1052 51.62 -5.93 17.25
CA THR A 1052 52.50 -4.86 16.77
C THR A 1052 53.54 -4.48 17.81
N TYR A 1053 53.14 -4.33 19.07
CA TYR A 1053 54.06 -4.00 20.16
C TYR A 1053 55.19 -5.02 20.30
N TYR A 1054 54.87 -6.33 20.26
CA TYR A 1054 55.87 -7.39 20.38
C TYR A 1054 56.64 -7.65 19.08
N SER A 1055 56.17 -7.16 17.94
CA SER A 1055 56.92 -7.19 16.68
C SER A 1055 58.03 -6.13 16.62
N LEU A 1056 58.02 -5.13 17.52
CA LEU A 1056 59.12 -4.20 17.72
C LEU A 1056 60.23 -4.83 18.58
N SER A 1057 61.48 -4.62 18.20
CA SER A 1057 62.63 -5.01 19.01
C SER A 1057 62.66 -4.25 20.34
N ALA A 1058 63.43 -4.77 21.31
CA ALA A 1058 63.58 -4.10 22.61
C ALA A 1058 64.18 -2.68 22.49
N VAL A 1059 65.07 -2.47 21.52
CA VAL A 1059 65.69 -1.15 21.26
C VAL A 1059 64.69 -0.19 20.64
N GLU A 1060 63.82 -0.66 19.74
CA GLU A 1060 62.79 0.17 19.11
C GLU A 1060 61.71 0.56 20.12
N ARG A 1061 61.26 -0.37 20.97
CA ARG A 1061 60.32 -0.05 22.06
C ARG A 1061 60.88 0.96 23.04
N ALA A 1062 62.18 0.90 23.35
CA ALA A 1062 62.81 1.87 24.25
C ALA A 1062 62.91 3.30 23.67
N ARG A 1063 62.78 3.46 22.34
CA ARG A 1063 62.79 4.76 21.66
C ARG A 1063 61.41 5.38 21.49
N LEU A 1064 60.35 4.62 21.78
CA LEU A 1064 58.96 5.02 21.61
C LEU A 1064 58.32 5.20 22.98
N ASP A 1065 57.54 6.27 23.12
CA ASP A 1065 56.72 6.49 24.31
C ASP A 1065 55.40 5.72 24.17
N LEU A 1066 55.37 4.52 24.73
CA LEU A 1066 54.25 3.57 24.63
C LEU A 1066 53.66 3.31 26.01
N MET A 1067 52.37 3.59 26.17
CA MET A 1067 51.61 3.38 27.40
C MET A 1067 50.72 2.14 27.27
N PRO A 1068 50.84 1.12 28.15
CA PRO A 1068 49.94 -0.02 28.14
C PRO A 1068 48.52 0.42 28.54
N MET A 1069 47.52 0.01 27.76
CA MET A 1069 46.09 0.31 27.98
C MET A 1069 45.32 -0.88 28.55
N GLY A 1070 45.92 -2.08 28.54
CA GLY A 1070 45.30 -3.31 28.99
C GLY A 1070 44.48 -4.03 27.91
N PRO A 1071 43.75 -5.10 28.29
CA PRO A 1071 42.95 -5.89 27.35
C PRO A 1071 41.66 -5.16 26.96
N VAL A 1072 41.47 -4.98 25.66
CA VAL A 1072 40.29 -4.32 25.07
C VAL A 1072 39.49 -5.33 24.26
N SER A 1073 38.21 -5.46 24.56
CA SER A 1073 37.31 -6.34 23.79
C SER A 1073 36.91 -5.66 22.48
N LEU A 1074 37.36 -6.21 21.34
CA LEU A 1074 37.02 -5.70 20.01
C LEU A 1074 35.89 -6.52 19.38
N ARG A 1075 34.92 -5.84 18.75
CA ARG A 1075 33.76 -6.48 18.11
C ARG A 1075 34.22 -7.54 17.12
N GLY A 1076 33.74 -8.78 17.26
CA GLY A 1076 34.05 -9.89 16.35
C GLY A 1076 35.47 -10.47 16.49
N VAL A 1077 36.23 -10.07 17.52
CA VAL A 1077 37.47 -10.75 17.93
C VAL A 1077 37.13 -11.62 19.14
N PRO A 1078 37.42 -12.94 19.13
CA PRO A 1078 36.98 -13.84 20.20
C PRO A 1078 37.62 -13.56 21.57
N GLU A 1079 38.86 -13.07 21.58
CA GLU A 1079 39.63 -12.80 22.80
C GLU A 1079 39.92 -11.29 22.91
N PRO A 1080 39.87 -10.71 24.13
CA PRO A 1080 40.32 -9.34 24.36
C PRO A 1080 41.76 -9.13 23.89
N VAL A 1081 42.01 -8.02 23.21
CA VAL A 1081 43.31 -7.69 22.63
C VAL A 1081 44.00 -6.69 23.54
N GLU A 1082 45.17 -7.05 24.04
CA GLU A 1082 46.05 -6.12 24.76
C GLU A 1082 46.44 -4.96 23.85
N MET A 1083 46.17 -3.73 24.29
CA MET A 1083 46.41 -2.50 23.53
C MET A 1083 47.49 -1.63 24.17
N TYR A 1084 48.21 -0.88 23.32
CA TYR A 1084 49.23 0.08 23.71
C TYR A 1084 48.96 1.40 23.00
N GLN A 1085 48.94 2.50 23.73
CA GLN A 1085 48.86 3.84 23.16
C GLN A 1085 50.27 4.34 22.85
N LEU A 1086 50.48 4.84 21.62
CA LEU A 1086 51.66 5.62 21.28
C LEU A 1086 51.40 7.09 21.63
N ASN A 1087 52.21 7.63 22.54
CA ASN A 1087 52.18 9.05 22.93
C ASN A 1087 52.89 9.90 21.88
N ALA A 1088 52.29 9.99 20.68
CA ALA A 1088 52.88 10.67 19.54
C ALA A 1088 53.11 12.17 19.77
N VAL A 1089 52.19 12.81 20.50
CA VAL A 1089 52.28 14.20 20.96
C VAL A 1089 52.30 14.15 22.49
N PRO A 1090 53.46 14.31 23.14
CA PRO A 1090 53.58 14.24 24.58
C PRO A 1090 52.67 15.26 25.27
N GLY A 1091 51.87 14.79 26.24
CA GLY A 1091 50.93 15.62 27.00
C GLY A 1091 49.48 15.58 26.50
N ARG A 1092 49.17 14.93 25.37
CA ARG A 1092 47.77 14.67 24.99
C ARG A 1092 47.12 13.67 25.95
N THR A 1093 45.89 13.99 26.35
CA THR A 1093 44.97 13.11 27.09
C THR A 1093 43.78 12.78 26.20
N PHE A 1094 43.17 11.61 26.41
CA PHE A 1094 42.05 11.11 25.61
C PHE A 1094 40.93 10.61 26.52
N ALA A 1095 39.70 10.59 25.99
CA ALA A 1095 38.57 9.94 26.64
C ALA A 1095 38.72 8.41 26.64
N ALA A 1096 37.77 7.70 27.24
CA ALA A 1096 37.69 6.25 27.13
C ALA A 1096 37.65 5.79 25.65
N LEU A 1097 38.09 4.56 25.39
CA LEU A 1097 38.06 3.99 24.04
C LEU A 1097 36.62 3.86 23.53
N ARG A 1098 36.43 4.05 22.22
CA ARG A 1098 35.12 4.14 21.56
C ARG A 1098 34.55 2.74 21.25
N LEU A 1099 34.11 2.02 22.27
CA LEU A 1099 33.64 0.62 22.14
C LEU A 1099 32.25 0.47 21.49
N ASP A 1100 31.51 1.57 21.30
CA ASP A 1100 30.08 1.57 20.95
C ASP A 1100 29.79 1.67 19.43
N ARG A 1101 30.79 1.60 18.55
CA ARG A 1101 30.60 1.86 17.10
C ARG A 1101 30.59 0.64 16.20
N GLU A 1102 29.62 0.65 15.28
CA GLU A 1102 29.56 -0.22 14.10
C GLU A 1102 30.59 0.23 13.05
N VAL A 1103 31.25 -0.73 12.39
CA VAL A 1103 32.28 -0.47 11.37
C VAL A 1103 31.61 -0.54 10.00
N ASP A 1104 31.56 0.59 9.28
CA ASP A 1104 31.22 0.64 7.86
C ASP A 1104 32.42 0.17 7.03
N LEU A 1105 32.47 -1.13 6.72
CA LEU A 1105 33.42 -1.65 5.72
C LEU A 1105 32.74 -1.66 4.35
N ILE A 1106 33.26 -0.80 3.47
CA ILE A 1106 32.93 -0.66 2.06
C ILE A 1106 33.09 -2.00 1.31
N ASN A 1107 32.08 -2.27 0.47
CA ASN A 1107 32.04 -3.32 -0.53
C ASN A 1107 33.26 -3.26 -1.47
N ASP A 1108 34.14 -4.24 -1.40
CA ASP A 1108 35.06 -4.61 -2.49
C ASP A 1108 34.53 -5.89 -3.15
N GLU A 1109 33.68 -5.73 -4.16
CA GLU A 1109 33.47 -6.72 -5.22
C GLU A 1109 34.18 -6.22 -6.49
N SER A 1110 35.34 -6.81 -6.82
CA SER A 1110 35.75 -7.01 -8.21
C SER A 1110 36.73 -8.17 -8.36
N ASP A 1111 36.20 -9.22 -9.00
CA ASP A 1111 36.79 -10.37 -9.70
C ASP A 1111 38.31 -10.44 -9.95
N ALA A 1112 38.90 -11.62 -9.66
CA ALA A 1112 39.73 -12.37 -10.62
C ALA A 1112 40.09 -13.81 -10.13
N THR A 1113 39.41 -14.78 -10.73
CA THR A 1113 39.93 -16.06 -11.27
C THR A 1113 40.91 -16.94 -10.45
N GLY A 1114 40.36 -18.05 -9.95
CA GLY A 1114 40.63 -19.41 -10.44
C GLY A 1114 42.07 -19.94 -10.56
N SER A 1115 42.44 -20.81 -9.63
CA SER A 1115 43.18 -22.04 -9.96
C SER A 1115 42.88 -23.14 -8.95
N SER A 1116 42.16 -24.19 -9.38
CA SER A 1116 42.20 -25.49 -8.70
C SER A 1116 43.58 -26.14 -8.91
N PRO A 1117 44.02 -27.02 -8.00
CA PRO A 1117 43.76 -28.43 -8.26
C PRO A 1117 43.44 -29.29 -7.02
N SER A 1118 42.49 -30.20 -7.26
CA SER A 1118 42.45 -31.61 -6.84
C SER A 1118 42.50 -32.04 -5.36
N ASP A 1119 41.50 -32.89 -5.08
CA ASP A 1119 41.54 -34.14 -4.31
C ASP A 1119 41.25 -34.14 -2.80
N SER A 1120 40.02 -34.58 -2.54
CA SER A 1120 39.61 -35.50 -1.47
C SER A 1120 40.04 -35.16 -0.04
N SER A 1121 39.14 -34.55 0.72
CA SER A 1121 38.49 -35.26 1.82
C SER A 1121 37.31 -34.44 2.37
N SER A 1122 36.30 -35.18 2.80
CA SER A 1122 35.07 -34.67 3.38
C SER A 1122 35.32 -33.95 4.71
N SER A 1123 35.02 -32.66 4.78
CA SER A 1123 34.40 -32.06 5.96
C SER A 1123 33.54 -30.86 5.55
N THR A 1124 32.28 -30.97 5.93
CA THR A 1124 31.23 -29.96 5.88
C THR A 1124 31.72 -28.58 6.32
N ALA A 1125 31.78 -27.63 5.40
CA ALA A 1125 31.82 -26.20 5.74
C ALA A 1125 30.48 -25.83 6.39
N THR A 1126 30.50 -25.69 7.70
CA THR A 1126 29.38 -25.22 8.50
C THR A 1126 29.01 -23.81 8.07
N LEU A 1127 27.81 -23.67 7.52
CA LEU A 1127 27.11 -22.40 7.30
C LEU A 1127 27.12 -21.56 8.60
N CYS A 1128 27.25 -20.23 8.52
CA CYS A 1128 27.01 -19.40 9.69
C CYS A 1128 25.53 -19.52 10.12
N GLU A 1129 25.22 -19.29 11.39
CA GLU A 1129 23.92 -19.59 11.98
C GLU A 1129 22.76 -18.86 11.28
N THR A 1130 22.98 -17.63 10.83
CA THR A 1130 22.02 -16.82 10.06
C THR A 1130 21.84 -17.33 8.63
N SER A 1131 22.91 -17.69 7.91
CA SER A 1131 22.79 -18.34 6.59
C SER A 1131 22.12 -19.70 6.69
N GLN A 1132 22.35 -20.44 7.79
CA GLN A 1132 21.66 -21.69 8.10
C GLN A 1132 20.17 -21.46 8.37
N MET A 1133 19.82 -20.41 9.12
CA MET A 1133 18.44 -20.01 9.38
C MET A 1133 17.72 -19.57 8.11
N VAL A 1134 18.33 -18.70 7.29
CA VAL A 1134 17.74 -18.25 6.02
C VAL A 1134 17.61 -19.41 5.05
N ALA A 1135 18.63 -20.26 4.94
CA ALA A 1135 18.58 -21.46 4.11
C ALA A 1135 17.46 -22.41 4.56
N ARG A 1136 17.32 -22.68 5.86
CA ARG A 1136 16.26 -23.53 6.42
C ARG A 1136 14.88 -22.88 6.30
N CYS A 1137 14.77 -21.56 6.43
CA CYS A 1137 13.51 -20.83 6.23
C CYS A 1137 13.08 -20.89 4.76
N LEU A 1138 13.98 -20.67 3.82
CA LEU A 1138 13.69 -20.79 2.40
C LEU A 1138 13.39 -22.24 2.00
N GLU A 1139 14.08 -23.23 2.56
CA GLU A 1139 13.79 -24.66 2.31
C GLU A 1139 12.43 -25.05 2.90
N SER A 1140 12.10 -24.58 4.09
CA SER A 1140 10.81 -24.82 4.75
C SER A 1140 9.66 -24.15 3.98
N VAL A 1141 9.84 -22.89 3.57
CA VAL A 1141 8.82 -22.12 2.84
C VAL A 1141 8.66 -22.64 1.42
N LEU A 1142 9.75 -22.83 0.67
CA LEU A 1142 9.70 -23.21 -0.74
C LEU A 1142 9.51 -24.71 -0.94
N GLY A 1143 9.89 -25.54 0.04
CA GLY A 1143 9.70 -26.99 0.03
C GLY A 1143 8.24 -27.43 0.13
N THR A 1144 7.34 -26.57 0.59
CA THR A 1144 5.89 -26.83 0.58
C THR A 1144 5.25 -26.68 -0.81
N PHE A 1145 5.95 -26.05 -1.76
CA PHE A 1145 5.45 -25.84 -3.11
C PHE A 1145 5.99 -26.88 -4.10
N ALA A 1146 5.17 -27.21 -5.10
CA ALA A 1146 5.63 -28.04 -6.21
C ALA A 1146 6.87 -27.41 -6.89
N PRO A 1147 7.87 -28.19 -7.36
CA PRO A 1147 9.15 -27.67 -7.83
C PRO A 1147 9.09 -26.56 -8.90
N ARG A 1148 8.03 -26.54 -9.72
CA ARG A 1148 7.79 -25.48 -10.71
C ARG A 1148 7.37 -24.15 -10.07
N ARG A 1149 6.52 -24.17 -9.04
CA ARG A 1149 6.07 -22.98 -8.31
C ARG A 1149 7.16 -22.44 -7.39
N GLY A 1150 7.87 -23.32 -6.68
CA GLY A 1150 9.02 -22.94 -5.84
C GLY A 1150 10.09 -22.21 -6.65
N ARG A 1151 10.35 -22.65 -7.89
CA ARG A 1151 11.29 -21.98 -8.79
C ARG A 1151 10.83 -20.58 -9.23
N SER A 1152 9.53 -20.36 -9.46
CA SER A 1152 9.00 -19.05 -9.84
C SER A 1152 9.09 -18.03 -8.71
N LEU A 1153 8.86 -18.47 -7.46
CA LEU A 1153 9.04 -17.66 -6.26
C LEU A 1153 10.52 -17.35 -6.00
N LEU A 1154 11.40 -18.33 -6.19
CA LEU A 1154 12.86 -18.14 -6.07
C LEU A 1154 13.39 -17.14 -7.09
N VAL A 1155 12.90 -17.18 -8.33
CA VAL A 1155 13.22 -16.21 -9.38
C VAL A 1155 12.81 -14.80 -8.99
N ALA A 1156 11.59 -14.62 -8.45
CA ALA A 1156 11.13 -13.31 -7.99
C ALA A 1156 11.96 -12.75 -6.81
N ILE A 1157 12.44 -13.63 -5.91
CA ILE A 1157 13.36 -13.24 -4.81
C ILE A 1157 14.73 -12.86 -5.37
N CYS A 1158 15.28 -13.65 -6.31
CA CYS A 1158 16.55 -13.35 -6.97
C CYS A 1158 16.49 -12.04 -7.77
N GLU A 1159 15.40 -11.77 -8.49
CA GLU A 1159 15.20 -10.50 -9.21
C GLU A 1159 15.09 -9.31 -8.25
N ARG A 1160 14.38 -9.48 -7.13
CA ARG A 1160 14.26 -8.46 -6.08
C ARG A 1160 15.60 -8.12 -5.43
N TRP A 1161 16.52 -9.09 -5.35
CA TRP A 1161 17.87 -8.92 -4.78
C TRP A 1161 18.95 -8.74 -5.84
N ARG A 1162 18.59 -8.56 -7.12
CA ARG A 1162 19.51 -8.43 -8.27
C ARG A 1162 20.51 -9.60 -8.43
N VAL A 1163 20.13 -10.80 -7.97
CA VAL A 1163 20.92 -12.03 -8.15
C VAL A 1163 20.70 -12.57 -9.57
N SER A 1164 21.77 -12.63 -10.35
CA SER A 1164 21.74 -13.12 -11.73
C SER A 1164 21.33 -14.60 -11.79
N LEU A 1165 20.27 -14.90 -12.55
CA LEU A 1165 19.82 -16.28 -12.73
C LEU A 1165 20.79 -17.06 -13.63
N PRO A 1166 21.20 -18.28 -13.26
CA PRO A 1166 22.08 -19.07 -14.11
C PRO A 1166 21.39 -19.43 -15.43
N ARG A 1167 22.10 -19.25 -16.56
CA ARG A 1167 21.63 -19.65 -17.90
C ARG A 1167 21.29 -21.15 -17.93
N LYS A 1168 20.24 -21.48 -18.67
CA LYS A 1168 19.69 -22.83 -18.83
C LYS A 1168 20.82 -23.82 -19.22
N PRO A 1169 21.07 -24.90 -18.46
CA PRO A 1169 21.98 -25.93 -18.92
C PRO A 1169 21.31 -26.73 -20.04
N GLU A 1170 22.04 -27.00 -21.11
CA GLU A 1170 21.64 -27.95 -22.13
C GLU A 1170 21.44 -29.33 -21.48
N ARG A 1171 20.29 -29.93 -21.80
CA ARG A 1171 19.82 -31.30 -21.53
C ARG A 1171 20.53 -32.10 -20.41
N GLY A 1172 19.81 -32.28 -19.31
CA GLY A 1172 19.92 -33.45 -18.43
C GLY A 1172 20.32 -33.12 -16.99
N GLY A 1173 19.34 -32.98 -16.09
CA GLY A 1173 19.61 -32.86 -14.64
C GLY A 1173 18.56 -32.04 -13.89
N THR A 1174 17.38 -32.61 -13.63
CA THR A 1174 16.28 -31.96 -12.90
C THR A 1174 16.52 -31.77 -11.39
N ARG A 1175 17.66 -32.23 -10.85
CA ARG A 1175 17.98 -32.16 -9.41
C ARG A 1175 19.00 -31.09 -9.01
N THR A 1176 19.62 -30.38 -9.96
CA THR A 1176 20.77 -29.51 -9.66
C THR A 1176 20.40 -28.04 -9.51
N ILE A 1177 19.25 -27.59 -10.02
CA ILE A 1177 18.90 -26.16 -10.10
C ILE A 1177 18.69 -25.52 -8.72
N ALA A 1178 18.12 -26.25 -7.76
CA ALA A 1178 17.98 -25.76 -6.39
C ALA A 1178 19.35 -25.59 -5.72
N LYS A 1179 20.31 -26.52 -5.93
CA LYS A 1179 21.68 -26.40 -5.41
C LYS A 1179 22.49 -25.30 -6.12
N THR A 1180 22.28 -25.08 -7.41
CA THR A 1180 22.94 -24.02 -8.18
C THR A 1180 22.43 -22.63 -7.78
N LEU A 1181 21.13 -22.48 -7.49
CA LEU A 1181 20.58 -21.22 -6.97
C LEU A 1181 20.87 -21.00 -5.48
N TYR A 1182 20.93 -22.06 -4.66
CA TYR A 1182 21.40 -21.96 -3.27
C TYR A 1182 22.89 -21.60 -3.16
N GLY A 1183 23.69 -21.88 -4.18
CA GLY A 1183 25.07 -21.40 -4.28
C GLY A 1183 25.18 -19.98 -4.82
N ALA A 1184 24.18 -19.49 -5.58
CA ALA A 1184 24.12 -18.12 -6.08
C ALA A 1184 23.49 -17.12 -5.09
N LEU A 1185 22.79 -17.63 -4.06
CA LEU A 1185 22.24 -16.87 -2.93
C LEU A 1185 23.16 -16.95 -1.68
N ARG A 1186 24.36 -17.52 -1.80
CA ARG A 1186 25.28 -17.81 -0.70
C ARG A 1186 26.43 -16.83 -0.62
#